data_AF-G2X591-F1
#
_entry.id   AF-G2X591-F1
#
_cell.length_a   1.000
_cell.length_b   1.000
_cell.length_c   1.000
_cell.angle_alpha   90.00
_cell.angle_beta   90.00
_cell.angle_gamma   90.00
#
_symmetry.space_group_name_H-M   'P 1'
#
loop_
_entity.id
_entity.type
_entity.pdbx_description
1 polymer ?
#
loop_
_entity_poly.entity_id
_entity_poly.type
_entity_poly.pdbx_seq_one_letter_code
_entity_poly.pdbx_strand_id
1 'polypeptide(L)'
;MRFFSRVGAGAALLAAVPFLEGVAGQTDWTSPDTGIVYQSYTGSTGMTYGIALPTDSLTVDATEYLGYINCPTPAGEDQGWCGLSLMPSMTNSLLFMAHPYEGEVLTSFHFATSRESVENYKGQATITQITSRVTATGFSLEYRCQNCFNWEQDGFVGGHATTQGFIVTSWALSNKAPGNAVCPSALVIEQHASQGINGGAITPGFTNANYATWAQLANKVVTGNCGGGTPTSTGGAGPTTTSVPETPVTGVPVPNTAYDYIIVGSGAGGIPLADKLSEAGHKVLLIEKGPPSSGRWGGKRGPTWLADTNLTRFDVPGLCNEIWHDSAGIACRDTDQMAGCVLGGGTAINAALWWKPYAADWDYNFPAGWKASDVAAAQQRVFNRIPGTTRPSRDGVISLRAGMDVLRNGLAAAGWRDTDFNANPNAKNRTFGYTPYMYSNGERGGPMATYLVTANARSNFKLIMNTQVRRVIRSGGHVTGVEVEPYLDGGFQGVIPLTPVTGRVILSAGTFGSAKILLRSGIGPTDQLDVVSNSTRDGSTMISRNQWINLPVGYNLEDHTNTNVVLEHPSVQFYDFYTAYDGTAPYQADIQKYLTQRSGILAQSAPNIGPLFFEEIRGADNVVRQLQWTARMEASEGEVDGTLNTVVSTIPYLIDTNDKEAVIKGIENLQRALANVPNLKWLHPAPGTTARQYVTNMVVSPSNRRANHWIGTNKLGNQDGRINNGDSVVDTNTRVYGTDNLFVVDASIFPGMVTANPSAYFVVAAEHAAAKILALPAGKAQPIYQQCGGLEWRGSFQCAAGLKCVDLNPYYSQCLNS
;
A
#
# COMPACT_ATOMS: atom_id res chain seq x y z
N MET A 1 -6.73 39.28 -53.24
CA MET A 1 -6.52 40.64 -52.68
C MET A 1 -7.35 40.74 -51.41
N ARG A 2 -6.72 40.70 -50.23
CA ARG A 2 -6.46 41.84 -49.31
C ARG A 2 -7.78 42.48 -48.79
N PHE A 3 -8.05 42.79 -47.52
CA PHE A 3 -7.35 42.79 -46.21
C PHE A 3 -8.43 43.18 -45.15
N PHE A 4 -8.42 42.59 -43.93
CA PHE A 4 -8.74 43.13 -42.56
C PHE A 4 -9.95 44.09 -42.31
N SER A 5 -10.67 44.17 -41.18
CA SER A 5 -10.49 43.73 -39.77
C SER A 5 -11.64 44.24 -38.88
N ARG A 6 -11.85 43.55 -37.74
CA ARG A 6 -12.21 44.07 -36.38
C ARG A 6 -13.51 44.88 -36.20
N VAL A 7 -14.48 44.30 -35.46
CA VAL A 7 -15.00 44.79 -34.15
C VAL A 7 -15.84 43.63 -33.57
N GLY A 8 -15.54 43.21 -32.35
CA GLY A 8 -16.32 42.15 -31.66
C GLY A 8 -15.75 41.71 -30.31
N ALA A 9 -15.15 42.63 -29.55
CA ALA A 9 -14.75 42.39 -28.16
C ALA A 9 -15.42 43.48 -27.31
N GLY A 10 -16.62 43.21 -26.82
CA GLY A 10 -17.40 44.18 -26.04
C GLY A 10 -18.42 43.59 -25.07
N ALA A 11 -18.39 42.27 -24.82
CA ALA A 11 -19.46 41.61 -24.04
C ALA A 11 -18.97 40.63 -22.96
N ALA A 12 -17.71 40.71 -22.51
CA ALA A 12 -17.19 39.82 -21.46
C ALA A 12 -16.73 40.52 -20.16
N LEU A 13 -16.96 41.84 -20.01
CA LEU A 13 -16.48 42.60 -18.84
C LEU A 13 -17.51 42.83 -17.73
N LEU A 14 -18.73 42.28 -17.82
CA LEU A 14 -19.83 42.60 -16.89
C LEU A 14 -20.30 41.46 -15.98
N ALA A 15 -19.52 40.38 -15.83
CA ALA A 15 -19.88 39.24 -14.97
C ALA A 15 -18.84 38.89 -13.87
N ALA A 16 -17.95 39.81 -13.49
CA ALA A 16 -16.91 39.58 -12.47
C ALA A 16 -16.97 40.60 -11.30
N VAL A 17 -18.15 41.05 -10.90
CA VAL A 17 -18.33 42.23 -10.03
C VAL A 17 -18.35 41.99 -8.49
N PRO A 18 -18.19 40.78 -7.89
CA PRO A 18 -18.01 40.72 -6.43
C PRO A 18 -16.54 40.58 -5.96
N PHE A 19 -15.52 40.53 -6.84
CA PHE A 19 -14.13 40.22 -6.42
C PHE A 19 -13.03 41.16 -6.92
N LEU A 20 -13.36 42.32 -7.50
CA LEU A 20 -12.37 43.37 -7.73
C LEU A 20 -12.13 44.13 -6.43
N GLU A 21 -11.08 43.76 -5.70
CA GLU A 21 -10.46 44.68 -4.75
C GLU A 21 -9.95 45.86 -5.60
N GLY A 22 -10.53 47.05 -5.41
CA GLY A 22 -10.24 48.22 -6.24
C GLY A 22 -8.77 48.63 -6.22
N VAL A 23 -8.39 49.55 -7.11
CA VAL A 23 -7.06 50.14 -7.38
C VAL A 23 -6.27 50.65 -6.14
N ALA A 24 -6.82 50.55 -4.92
CA ALA A 24 -6.33 51.16 -3.69
C ALA A 24 -5.13 50.45 -3.00
N GLY A 25 -4.58 49.37 -3.56
CA GLY A 25 -3.53 48.55 -2.92
C GLY A 25 -2.12 48.61 -3.55
N GLN A 26 -1.93 49.37 -4.64
CA GLN A 26 -0.67 49.41 -5.40
C GLN A 26 0.32 50.39 -4.76
N THR A 27 1.45 49.91 -4.24
CA THR A 27 2.50 50.75 -3.64
C THR A 27 3.90 50.30 -4.06
N ASP A 28 4.82 51.25 -4.21
CA ASP A 28 6.23 50.91 -4.43
C ASP A 28 6.84 50.48 -3.08
N TRP A 29 7.44 49.30 -3.05
CA TRP A 29 8.09 48.72 -1.88
C TRP A 29 9.55 48.38 -2.23
N THR A 30 10.48 48.88 -1.43
CA THR A 30 11.91 48.56 -1.58
C THR A 30 12.28 47.45 -0.61
N SER A 31 12.82 46.35 -1.13
CA SER A 31 13.29 45.25 -0.28
C SER A 31 14.43 45.74 0.61
N PRO A 32 14.33 45.56 1.95
CA PRO A 32 15.43 45.89 2.86
C PRO A 32 16.61 44.92 2.71
N ASP A 33 16.38 43.74 2.15
CA ASP A 33 17.40 42.70 2.00
C ASP A 33 18.23 42.89 0.73
N THR A 34 17.58 43.28 -0.38
CA THR A 34 18.21 43.32 -1.70
C THR A 34 18.26 44.71 -2.33
N GLY A 35 17.50 45.67 -1.80
CA GLY A 35 17.34 47.00 -2.39
C GLY A 35 16.52 47.02 -3.68
N ILE A 36 15.89 45.90 -4.06
CA ILE A 36 15.03 45.83 -5.25
C ILE A 36 13.75 46.60 -4.97
N VAL A 37 13.35 47.45 -5.91
CA VAL A 37 12.07 48.16 -5.87
C VAL A 37 11.05 47.32 -6.62
N TYR A 38 10.05 46.83 -5.90
CA TYR A 38 8.89 46.14 -6.45
C TYR A 38 7.69 47.06 -6.38
N GLN A 39 6.83 47.01 -7.38
CA GLN A 39 5.48 47.46 -7.18
C GLN A 39 4.66 46.35 -6.56
N SER A 40 4.18 46.61 -5.36
CA SER A 40 3.56 45.64 -4.48
C SER A 40 2.05 45.82 -4.34
N TYR A 41 1.37 44.72 -4.09
CA TYR A 41 -0.04 44.63 -3.75
C TYR A 41 -0.16 43.84 -2.45
N THR A 42 -1.01 44.30 -1.54
CA THR A 42 -1.33 43.55 -0.31
C THR A 42 -2.80 43.19 -0.32
N GLY A 43 -3.09 41.89 -0.33
CA GLY A 43 -4.45 41.36 -0.26
C GLY A 43 -5.03 41.49 1.15
N SER A 44 -6.35 41.35 1.24
CA SER A 44 -7.12 41.46 2.50
C SER A 44 -6.70 40.51 3.63
N THR A 45 -5.98 39.42 3.32
CA THR A 45 -5.44 38.47 4.32
C THR A 45 -4.00 38.75 4.73
N GLY A 46 -3.41 39.87 4.30
CA GLY A 46 -2.03 40.25 4.60
C GLY A 46 -0.98 39.58 3.72
N MET A 47 -1.39 38.81 2.70
CA MET A 47 -0.47 38.35 1.65
C MET A 47 -0.01 39.56 0.84
N THR A 48 1.29 39.76 0.75
CA THR A 48 1.88 40.80 -0.09
C THR A 48 2.62 40.14 -1.24
N TYR A 49 2.49 40.65 -2.45
CA TYR A 49 3.35 40.25 -3.56
C TYR A 49 3.73 41.46 -4.39
N GLY A 50 4.81 41.38 -5.15
CA GLY A 50 5.27 42.48 -5.97
C GLY A 50 5.98 42.03 -7.24
N ILE A 51 6.01 42.92 -8.22
CA ILE A 51 6.60 42.69 -9.54
C ILE A 51 7.51 43.88 -9.90
N ALA A 52 8.68 43.56 -10.45
CA ALA A 52 9.57 44.49 -11.14
C ALA A 52 9.91 43.93 -12.53
N LEU A 53 10.10 44.82 -13.50
CA LEU A 53 10.21 44.58 -14.93
C LEU A 53 11.41 45.33 -15.54
N PRO A 54 11.90 44.85 -16.71
CA PRO A 54 12.86 45.59 -17.54
C PRO A 54 12.39 47.01 -17.88
N THR A 55 13.32 47.94 -18.08
CA THR A 55 13.00 49.35 -18.42
C THR A 55 12.18 49.53 -19.68
N ASP A 56 12.35 48.66 -20.66
CA ASP A 56 11.73 48.75 -21.97
C ASP A 56 10.35 48.09 -22.03
N SER A 57 9.83 47.58 -20.90
CA SER A 57 8.59 46.78 -20.84
C SER A 57 7.31 47.51 -21.28
N LEU A 58 7.35 48.85 -21.34
CA LEU A 58 6.26 49.67 -21.89
C LEU A 58 6.33 49.82 -23.42
N THR A 59 7.47 49.48 -24.02
CA THR A 59 7.74 49.62 -25.46
C THR A 59 7.99 48.28 -26.16
N VAL A 60 8.40 47.26 -25.40
CA VAL A 60 8.65 45.88 -25.82
C VAL A 60 7.99 44.97 -24.79
N ASP A 61 7.27 43.94 -25.22
CA ASP A 61 6.65 43.00 -24.27
C ASP A 61 7.74 42.24 -23.51
N ALA A 62 7.72 42.36 -22.18
CA ALA A 62 8.65 41.64 -21.33
C ALA A 62 8.36 40.13 -21.38
N THR A 63 9.41 39.33 -21.31
CA THR A 63 9.31 37.87 -21.22
C THR A 63 9.60 37.36 -19.81
N GLU A 64 10.13 38.22 -18.94
CA GLU A 64 10.54 37.90 -17.56
C GLU A 64 10.22 39.03 -16.58
N TYR A 65 10.21 38.71 -15.29
CA TYR A 65 10.07 39.67 -14.19
C TYR A 65 10.83 39.24 -12.94
N LEU A 66 11.06 40.16 -12.01
CA LEU A 66 11.45 39.87 -10.63
C LEU A 66 10.20 39.92 -9.76
N GLY A 67 9.98 38.85 -8.99
CA GLY A 67 8.83 38.69 -8.12
C GLY A 67 9.22 38.77 -6.64
N TYR A 68 8.32 39.34 -5.85
CA TYR A 68 8.34 39.27 -4.39
C TYR A 68 7.05 38.62 -3.92
N ILE A 69 7.13 37.78 -2.90
CA ILE A 69 5.96 37.23 -2.21
C ILE A 69 6.24 37.15 -0.72
N ASN A 70 5.26 37.56 0.08
CA ASN A 70 5.23 37.45 1.53
C ASN A 70 3.89 36.84 1.93
N CYS A 71 3.98 35.66 2.53
CA CYS A 71 2.88 34.75 2.76
C CYS A 71 2.68 34.56 4.26
N PRO A 72 1.62 35.16 4.84
CA PRO A 72 1.28 34.92 6.24
C PRO A 72 0.69 33.52 6.42
N THR A 73 1.26 32.73 7.32
CA THR A 73 0.78 31.38 7.65
C THR A 73 0.71 31.21 9.18
N PRO A 74 -0.41 31.61 9.82
CA PRO A 74 -0.53 31.60 11.28
C PRO A 74 -0.63 30.20 11.90
N ALA A 75 -0.59 29.15 11.08
CA ALA A 75 -0.73 27.75 11.49
C ALA A 75 0.58 27.10 12.00
N GLY A 76 1.71 27.81 11.97
CA GLY A 76 3.01 27.34 12.44
C GLY A 76 4.07 27.24 11.34
N GLU A 77 5.29 26.88 11.74
CA GLU A 77 6.42 26.69 10.80
C GLU A 77 6.13 25.57 9.78
N ASP A 78 6.64 25.74 8.56
CA ASP A 78 6.43 24.84 7.41
C ASP A 78 4.95 24.59 7.05
N GLN A 79 4.04 25.49 7.43
CA GLN A 79 2.63 25.46 7.04
C GLN A 79 2.31 26.52 5.98
N GLY A 80 1.29 26.20 5.19
CA GLY A 80 0.67 27.10 4.22
C GLY A 80 1.35 27.14 2.86
N TRP A 81 0.71 27.83 1.92
CA TRP A 81 1.25 28.11 0.58
C TRP A 81 0.58 29.35 -0.01
N CYS A 82 1.26 29.99 -0.96
CA CYS A 82 0.66 31.04 -1.78
C CYS A 82 0.84 30.76 -3.27
N GLY A 83 -0.11 31.28 -4.05
CA GLY A 83 -0.05 31.26 -5.51
C GLY A 83 -0.21 32.66 -6.11
N LEU A 84 0.39 32.85 -7.28
CA LEU A 84 0.28 34.06 -8.10
C LEU A 84 0.04 33.67 -9.57
N SER A 85 -0.80 34.44 -10.26
CA SER A 85 -1.00 34.36 -11.71
C SER A 85 -1.01 35.76 -12.31
N LEU A 86 -0.48 35.90 -13.51
CA LEU A 86 -0.49 37.17 -14.28
C LEU A 86 -1.76 37.35 -15.11
N MET A 87 -2.84 36.66 -14.71
CA MET A 87 -4.18 36.78 -15.28
C MET A 87 -5.22 36.76 -14.16
N PRO A 88 -6.42 37.32 -14.39
CA PRO A 88 -7.51 37.28 -13.41
C PRO A 88 -8.08 35.86 -13.19
N SER A 89 -7.90 34.96 -14.15
CA SER A 89 -8.45 33.62 -14.11
C SER A 89 -7.39 32.62 -13.66
N MET A 90 -7.75 31.74 -12.73
CA MET A 90 -6.97 30.54 -12.38
C MET A 90 -6.89 29.57 -13.57
N THR A 91 -7.99 29.39 -14.32
CA THR A 91 -8.03 28.45 -15.43
C THR A 91 -7.40 29.04 -16.69
N ASN A 92 -6.70 28.20 -17.45
CA ASN A 92 -6.01 28.48 -18.70
C ASN A 92 -4.88 29.52 -18.57
N SER A 93 -4.28 29.62 -17.37
CA SER A 93 -3.23 30.57 -17.02
C SER A 93 -2.04 29.87 -16.38
N LEU A 94 -0.84 30.45 -16.52
CA LEU A 94 0.34 30.03 -15.76
C LEU A 94 0.16 30.38 -14.27
N LEU A 95 0.25 29.38 -13.41
CA LEU A 95 0.15 29.54 -11.96
C LEU A 95 1.52 29.31 -11.32
N PHE A 96 2.03 30.32 -10.62
CA PHE A 96 3.20 30.20 -9.77
C PHE A 96 2.76 29.85 -8.34
N MET A 97 3.46 28.94 -7.68
CA MET A 97 3.18 28.55 -6.30
C MET A 97 4.48 28.49 -5.49
N ALA A 98 4.39 28.89 -4.21
CA ALA A 98 5.48 28.84 -3.24
C ALA A 98 4.99 28.35 -1.88
N HIS A 99 5.82 27.58 -1.17
CA HIS A 99 5.53 27.07 0.18
C HIS A 99 6.82 26.81 0.98
N PRO A 100 6.78 26.86 2.32
CA PRO A 100 7.92 26.56 3.17
C PRO A 100 8.07 25.04 3.38
N TYR A 101 9.30 24.55 3.46
CA TYR A 101 9.63 23.17 3.82
C TYR A 101 11.05 23.08 4.40
N GLU A 102 11.19 22.57 5.62
CA GLU A 102 12.47 22.38 6.33
C GLU A 102 13.32 23.67 6.37
N GLY A 103 12.68 24.81 6.58
CA GLY A 103 13.33 26.12 6.67
C GLY A 103 13.75 26.75 5.33
N GLU A 104 13.48 26.09 4.20
CA GLU A 104 13.62 26.63 2.85
C GLU A 104 12.25 26.97 2.24
N VAL A 105 12.23 27.73 1.14
CA VAL A 105 11.02 27.97 0.35
C VAL A 105 11.14 27.24 -0.98
N LEU A 106 10.20 26.36 -1.25
CA LEU A 106 10.10 25.61 -2.50
C LEU A 106 9.10 26.28 -3.44
N THR A 107 9.33 26.16 -4.76
CA THR A 107 8.47 26.76 -5.78
C THR A 107 8.16 25.81 -6.91
N SER A 108 6.98 25.98 -7.52
CA SER A 108 6.51 25.19 -8.66
C SER A 108 5.67 26.04 -9.61
N PHE A 109 5.55 25.55 -10.86
CA PHE A 109 4.58 26.06 -11.82
C PHE A 109 3.49 25.04 -12.09
N HIS A 110 2.26 25.54 -12.13
CA HIS A 110 1.07 24.75 -12.39
C HIS A 110 0.21 25.36 -13.50
N PHE A 111 -0.69 24.56 -14.02
CA PHE A 111 -1.66 24.96 -15.03
C PHE A 111 -3.00 24.29 -14.73
N ALA A 112 -4.07 25.07 -14.68
CA ALA A 112 -5.41 24.56 -14.40
C ALA A 112 -6.30 24.68 -15.64
N THR A 113 -6.91 23.60 -16.10
CA THR A 113 -7.89 23.63 -17.21
C THR A 113 -9.34 23.77 -16.69
N SER A 114 -9.56 23.45 -15.42
CA SER A 114 -10.83 23.62 -14.70
C SER A 114 -10.56 24.10 -13.27
N ARG A 115 -11.62 24.40 -12.51
CA ARG A 115 -11.49 24.79 -11.09
C ARG A 115 -11.15 23.63 -10.15
N GLU A 116 -11.20 22.40 -10.66
CA GLU A 116 -11.00 21.17 -9.90
C GLU A 116 -9.71 20.43 -10.31
N SER A 117 -9.08 20.84 -11.41
CA SER A 117 -7.86 20.21 -11.94
C SER A 117 -6.70 21.21 -11.95
N VAL A 118 -5.60 20.85 -11.27
CA VAL A 118 -4.33 21.58 -11.28
C VAL A 118 -3.24 20.58 -11.67
N GLU A 119 -2.62 20.80 -12.81
CA GLU A 119 -1.51 19.97 -13.31
C GLU A 119 -0.19 20.75 -13.21
N ASN A 120 0.95 20.07 -13.35
CA ASN A 120 2.22 20.76 -13.53
C ASN A 120 2.24 21.49 -14.88
N TYR A 121 2.82 22.70 -14.88
CA TYR A 121 3.07 23.42 -16.12
C TYR A 121 4.22 22.77 -16.89
N LYS A 122 3.99 22.46 -18.16
CA LYS A 122 4.94 21.74 -19.04
C LYS A 122 5.75 22.69 -19.95
N GLY A 123 5.51 24.00 -19.86
CA GLY A 123 6.16 24.99 -20.72
C GLY A 123 7.52 25.47 -20.22
N GLN A 124 8.01 26.56 -20.80
CA GLN A 124 9.42 27.00 -20.68
C GLN A 124 9.68 28.00 -19.54
N ALA A 125 8.73 28.16 -18.60
CA ALA A 125 8.87 29.10 -17.50
C ALA A 125 9.85 28.55 -16.44
N THR A 126 10.74 29.41 -15.94
CA THR A 126 11.74 29.03 -14.92
C THR A 126 11.81 30.02 -13.78
N ILE A 127 12.11 29.53 -12.58
CA ILE A 127 12.31 30.32 -11.36
C ILE A 127 13.75 30.18 -10.88
N THR A 128 14.38 31.30 -10.55
CA THR A 128 15.64 31.32 -9.78
C THR A 128 15.45 32.26 -8.58
N GLN A 129 15.79 31.80 -7.38
CA GLN A 129 15.59 32.59 -6.17
C GLN A 129 16.71 33.62 -5.97
N ILE A 130 16.35 34.73 -5.36
CA ILE A 130 17.25 35.80 -4.90
C ILE A 130 17.48 35.64 -3.41
N THR A 131 16.40 35.64 -2.61
CA THR A 131 16.43 35.40 -1.16
C THR A 131 15.12 34.79 -0.70
N SER A 132 15.15 34.02 0.37
CA SER A 132 13.97 33.41 1.00
C SER A 132 14.13 33.39 2.52
N ARG A 133 13.03 33.53 3.25
CA ARG A 133 13.00 33.46 4.72
C ARG A 133 11.76 32.72 5.18
N VAL A 134 11.93 31.76 6.10
CA VAL A 134 10.82 31.11 6.81
C VAL A 134 10.80 31.64 8.25
N THR A 135 9.63 31.97 8.75
CA THR A 135 9.38 32.51 10.09
C THR A 135 8.26 31.72 10.76
N ALA A 136 8.10 31.88 12.08
CA ALA A 136 7.02 31.24 12.83
C ALA A 136 5.60 31.60 12.37
N THR A 137 5.44 32.67 11.58
CA THR A 137 4.14 33.21 11.16
C THR A 137 3.98 33.30 9.64
N GLY A 138 4.90 32.76 8.85
CA GLY A 138 4.89 32.92 7.41
C GLY A 138 6.24 32.73 6.75
N PHE A 139 6.30 32.99 5.44
CA PHE A 139 7.53 32.99 4.67
C PHE A 139 7.55 34.12 3.64
N SER A 140 8.76 34.54 3.27
CA SER A 140 8.97 35.48 2.16
C SER A 140 9.94 34.91 1.13
N LEU A 141 9.77 35.31 -0.12
CA LEU A 141 10.59 34.90 -1.24
C LEU A 141 10.72 36.04 -2.26
N GLU A 142 11.95 36.32 -2.66
CA GLU A 142 12.29 37.13 -3.83
C GLU A 142 12.87 36.22 -4.91
N TYR A 143 12.44 36.38 -6.15
CA TYR A 143 12.76 35.47 -7.24
C TYR A 143 12.79 36.17 -8.60
N ARG A 144 13.44 35.54 -9.57
CA ARG A 144 13.37 35.88 -11.00
C ARG A 144 12.56 34.83 -11.73
N CYS A 145 11.56 35.27 -12.48
CA CYS A 145 10.67 34.44 -13.29
C CYS A 145 10.95 34.70 -14.77
N GLN A 146 11.54 33.73 -15.47
CA GLN A 146 11.86 33.85 -16.89
C GLN A 146 10.84 33.07 -17.74
N ASN A 147 10.49 33.62 -18.90
CA ASN A 147 9.46 33.09 -19.80
C ASN A 147 8.09 32.94 -19.14
N CYS A 148 7.74 33.83 -18.21
CA CYS A 148 6.52 33.74 -17.42
C CYS A 148 5.36 34.60 -17.95
N PHE A 149 5.62 35.48 -18.92
CA PHE A 149 4.59 36.33 -19.53
C PHE A 149 3.80 35.66 -20.65
N ASN A 150 4.27 34.52 -21.14
CA ASN A 150 3.63 33.74 -22.20
C ASN A 150 3.62 32.27 -21.80
N TRP A 151 2.50 31.59 -22.02
CA TRP A 151 2.36 30.18 -21.73
C TRP A 151 1.56 29.44 -22.78
N GLU A 152 1.89 28.16 -22.93
CA GLU A 152 1.20 27.22 -23.78
C GLU A 152 1.14 25.87 -23.10
N GLN A 153 -0.05 25.28 -23.00
CA GLN A 153 -0.23 23.92 -22.53
C GLN A 153 -1.51 23.32 -23.09
N ASP A 154 -1.42 22.10 -23.63
CA ASP A 154 -2.56 21.31 -24.10
C ASP A 154 -3.48 22.07 -25.09
N GLY A 155 -2.88 22.90 -25.95
CA GLY A 155 -3.56 23.73 -26.96
C GLY A 155 -4.08 25.08 -26.45
N PHE A 156 -3.98 25.35 -25.15
CA PHE A 156 -4.29 26.66 -24.57
C PHE A 156 -3.07 27.56 -24.63
N VAL A 157 -3.15 28.62 -25.42
CA VAL A 157 -2.14 29.69 -25.51
C VAL A 157 -2.66 30.91 -24.77
N GLY A 158 -1.84 31.44 -23.86
CA GLY A 158 -2.14 32.67 -23.13
C GLY A 158 -0.88 33.47 -22.84
N GLY A 159 -1.07 34.73 -22.48
CA GLY A 159 0.03 35.60 -22.14
C GLY A 159 -0.46 36.98 -21.76
N HIS A 160 0.44 37.78 -21.18
CA HIS A 160 0.18 39.15 -20.81
C HIS A 160 1.20 40.08 -21.49
N ALA A 161 0.71 41.01 -22.30
CA ALA A 161 1.53 41.96 -23.03
C ALA A 161 1.79 43.20 -22.18
N THR A 162 3.01 43.39 -21.69
CA THR A 162 3.36 44.54 -20.82
C THR A 162 3.25 45.87 -21.54
N THR A 163 3.34 45.90 -22.87
CA THR A 163 3.11 47.12 -23.67
C THR A 163 1.68 47.66 -23.57
N GLN A 164 0.73 46.89 -23.03
CA GLN A 164 -0.61 47.38 -22.72
C GLN A 164 -0.62 48.40 -21.56
N GLY A 165 0.50 48.57 -20.85
CA GLY A 165 0.64 49.58 -19.80
C GLY A 165 -0.15 49.28 -18.53
N PHE A 166 -0.75 48.09 -18.44
CA PHE A 166 -1.56 47.64 -17.32
C PHE A 166 -1.37 46.14 -17.14
N ILE A 167 -1.40 45.65 -15.90
CA ILE A 167 -1.32 44.23 -15.58
C ILE A 167 -2.40 43.84 -14.59
N VAL A 168 -3.00 42.68 -14.82
CA VAL A 168 -3.95 42.06 -13.89
C VAL A 168 -3.27 40.84 -13.30
N THR A 169 -3.32 40.73 -11.99
CA THR A 169 -2.76 39.59 -11.26
C THR A 169 -3.84 38.99 -10.38
N SER A 170 -3.81 37.68 -10.20
CA SER A 170 -4.60 37.00 -9.19
C SER A 170 -3.69 36.30 -8.20
N TRP A 171 -4.13 36.22 -6.96
CA TRP A 171 -3.39 35.60 -5.88
C TRP A 171 -4.28 34.64 -5.11
N ALA A 172 -3.66 33.63 -4.51
CA ALA A 172 -4.31 32.64 -3.68
C ALA A 172 -3.43 32.33 -2.47
N LEU A 173 -4.06 31.99 -1.35
CA LEU A 173 -3.37 31.64 -0.11
C LEU A 173 -4.08 30.49 0.59
N SER A 174 -3.30 29.57 1.15
CA SER A 174 -3.75 28.53 2.08
C SER A 174 -2.96 28.59 3.38
N ASN A 175 -3.65 28.33 4.49
CA ASN A 175 -3.01 28.17 5.80
C ASN A 175 -2.46 26.77 6.03
N LYS A 176 -2.72 25.81 5.13
CA LYS A 176 -2.23 24.44 5.20
C LYS A 176 -1.11 24.22 4.19
N ALA A 177 -0.06 23.50 4.58
CA ALA A 177 0.99 23.09 3.65
C ALA A 177 0.41 22.25 2.50
N PRO A 178 0.99 22.30 1.29
CA PRO A 178 0.63 21.35 0.24
C PRO A 178 1.02 19.94 0.68
N GLY A 179 0.23 18.93 0.29
CA GLY A 179 0.65 17.55 0.46
C GLY A 179 1.89 17.26 -0.39
N ASN A 180 2.77 16.37 0.09
CA ASN A 180 4.06 16.09 -0.53
C ASN A 180 4.95 17.35 -0.72
N ALA A 181 4.94 18.25 0.26
CA ALA A 181 5.66 19.52 0.22
C ALA A 181 7.15 19.41 -0.19
N VAL A 182 7.82 18.29 0.06
CA VAL A 182 9.23 18.08 -0.34
C VAL A 182 9.44 18.01 -1.86
N CYS A 183 8.42 17.67 -2.65
CA CYS A 183 8.54 17.51 -4.11
C CYS A 183 7.62 18.47 -4.88
N PRO A 184 8.14 19.62 -5.34
CA PRO A 184 7.35 20.64 -6.06
C PRO A 184 6.66 20.14 -7.33
N SER A 185 7.19 19.08 -7.95
CA SER A 185 6.59 18.45 -9.14
C SER A 185 5.48 17.44 -8.82
N ALA A 186 5.19 17.18 -7.55
CA ALA A 186 4.18 16.20 -7.14
C ALA A 186 3.40 16.71 -5.91
N LEU A 187 3.18 18.02 -5.83
CA LEU A 187 2.39 18.63 -4.77
C LEU A 187 0.92 18.19 -4.86
N VAL A 188 0.31 17.95 -3.71
CA VAL A 188 -1.14 17.80 -3.58
C VAL A 188 -1.70 19.13 -3.09
N ILE A 189 -2.36 19.85 -4.00
CA ILE A 189 -2.85 21.21 -3.77
C ILE A 189 -4.35 21.14 -3.44
N GLU A 190 -4.70 21.43 -2.18
CA GLU A 190 -6.11 21.63 -1.79
C GLU A 190 -6.63 22.98 -2.28
N GLN A 191 -7.94 23.19 -2.20
CA GLN A 191 -8.52 24.51 -2.46
C GLN A 191 -7.93 25.58 -1.51
N HIS A 192 -7.51 26.72 -2.07
CA HIS A 192 -7.00 27.86 -1.29
C HIS A 192 -8.04 28.38 -0.30
N ALA A 193 -7.57 28.80 0.88
CA ALA A 193 -8.40 29.38 1.93
C ALA A 193 -8.84 30.81 1.62
N SER A 194 -8.05 31.56 0.87
CA SER A 194 -8.35 32.91 0.41
C SER A 194 -7.80 33.17 -0.98
N GLN A 195 -8.37 34.14 -1.69
CA GLN A 195 -7.97 34.54 -3.03
C GLN A 195 -8.35 36.00 -3.30
N GLY A 196 -7.73 36.60 -4.31
CA GLY A 196 -8.11 37.92 -4.80
C GLY A 196 -7.55 38.22 -6.18
N ILE A 197 -8.00 39.33 -6.77
CA ILE A 197 -7.56 39.82 -8.07
C ILE A 197 -7.22 41.30 -7.92
N ASN A 198 -6.04 41.69 -8.36
CA ASN A 198 -5.58 43.07 -8.41
C ASN A 198 -5.26 43.46 -9.85
N GLY A 199 -5.38 44.74 -10.16
CA GLY A 199 -4.90 45.29 -11.43
C GLY A 199 -4.36 46.69 -11.24
N GLY A 200 -3.28 47.02 -11.95
CA GLY A 200 -2.65 48.33 -11.85
C GLY A 200 -1.89 48.73 -13.11
N ALA A 201 -1.71 50.04 -13.29
CA ALA A 201 -0.88 50.59 -14.36
C ALA A 201 0.59 50.25 -14.11
N ILE A 202 1.36 50.04 -15.18
CA ILE A 202 2.80 49.82 -15.10
C ILE A 202 3.47 51.18 -14.85
N THR A 203 3.91 51.43 -13.62
CA THR A 203 4.58 52.67 -13.21
C THR A 203 6.11 52.52 -13.28
N PRO A 204 6.90 53.59 -13.03
CA PRO A 204 8.36 53.48 -12.87
C PRO A 204 8.81 52.53 -11.73
N GLY A 205 7.92 52.18 -10.79
CA GLY A 205 8.16 51.11 -9.81
C GLY A 205 8.07 49.70 -10.41
N PHE A 206 7.26 49.52 -11.46
CA PHE A 206 7.28 48.30 -12.29
C PHE A 206 8.54 48.26 -13.15
N THR A 207 8.90 49.31 -13.89
CA THR A 207 10.04 49.27 -14.82
C THR A 207 11.25 50.04 -14.29
N ASN A 208 12.41 49.40 -14.10
CA ASN A 208 13.55 50.06 -13.45
C ASN A 208 14.89 49.90 -14.20
N ALA A 209 15.67 50.98 -14.28
CA ALA A 209 17.00 51.00 -14.90
C ALA A 209 17.99 50.01 -14.26
N ASN A 210 17.80 49.68 -12.98
CA ASN A 210 18.62 48.72 -12.27
C ASN A 210 18.16 47.26 -12.46
N TYR A 211 17.08 46.99 -13.23
CA TYR A 211 16.52 45.65 -13.38
C TYR A 211 17.58 44.62 -13.79
N ALA A 212 18.42 44.93 -14.78
CA ALA A 212 19.46 44.01 -15.24
C ALA A 212 20.47 43.67 -14.14
N THR A 213 20.80 44.63 -13.27
CA THR A 213 21.66 44.43 -12.10
C THR A 213 20.96 43.58 -11.04
N TRP A 214 19.68 43.86 -10.76
CA TRP A 214 18.89 43.09 -9.80
C TRP A 214 18.66 41.64 -10.23
N ALA A 215 18.43 41.42 -11.53
CA ALA A 215 18.25 40.08 -12.09
C ALA A 215 19.50 39.19 -11.95
N GLN A 216 20.69 39.78 -11.79
CA GLN A 216 21.92 39.05 -11.50
C GLN A 216 22.00 38.54 -10.06
N LEU A 217 21.17 39.06 -9.14
CA LEU A 217 21.08 38.56 -7.77
C LEU A 217 20.39 37.19 -7.69
N ALA A 218 19.65 36.79 -8.73
CA ALA A 218 18.99 35.50 -8.79
C ALA A 218 19.99 34.38 -9.10
N ASN A 219 20.56 33.79 -8.06
CA ASN A 219 21.58 32.74 -8.15
C ASN A 219 21.30 31.53 -7.24
N LYS A 220 20.23 31.56 -6.43
CA LYS A 220 19.86 30.49 -5.51
C LYS A 220 18.85 29.56 -6.19
N VAL A 221 19.17 28.27 -6.25
CA VAL A 221 18.24 27.22 -6.69
C VAL A 221 17.96 26.33 -5.49
N VAL A 222 16.69 26.31 -5.05
CA VAL A 222 16.23 25.37 -4.03
C VAL A 222 15.56 24.22 -4.75
N THR A 223 16.11 23.02 -4.58
CA THR A 223 15.56 21.81 -5.20
C THR A 223 14.82 20.99 -4.17
N GLY A 224 13.58 20.65 -4.46
CA GLY A 224 12.86 19.65 -3.70
C GLY A 224 13.41 18.25 -3.97
N ASN A 225 13.33 17.38 -2.97
CA ASN A 225 13.72 15.98 -3.15
C ASN A 225 12.53 15.17 -3.66
N CYS A 226 12.55 14.86 -4.96
CA CYS A 226 11.51 14.06 -5.60
C CYS A 226 11.86 12.57 -5.74
N GLY A 227 13.01 12.11 -5.21
CA GLY A 227 13.48 10.72 -5.37
C GLY A 227 13.95 10.43 -6.80
N GLY A 228 15.24 10.16 -6.99
CA GLY A 228 15.87 10.07 -8.31
C GLY A 228 15.42 8.90 -9.19
N GLY A 229 15.01 9.23 -10.41
CA GLY A 229 14.90 8.35 -11.58
C GLY A 229 14.28 9.11 -12.76
N THR A 230 15.11 9.61 -13.68
CA THR A 230 14.74 10.49 -14.80
C THR A 230 13.51 9.99 -15.59
N PRO A 231 12.39 10.74 -15.67
CA PRO A 231 11.21 10.31 -16.40
C PRO A 231 11.36 10.64 -17.89
N THR A 232 11.38 9.62 -18.73
CA THR A 232 10.92 9.79 -20.12
C THR A 232 9.40 9.79 -20.08
N SER A 233 8.83 10.82 -20.68
CA SER A 233 7.41 11.12 -20.80
C SER A 233 6.59 9.91 -21.26
N THR A 234 5.52 9.58 -20.53
CA THR A 234 4.15 9.43 -21.07
C THR A 234 3.23 9.10 -19.90
N GLY A 235 2.35 10.06 -19.58
CA GLY A 235 1.44 9.98 -18.45
C GLY A 235 0.26 9.03 -18.70
N GLY A 236 -0.22 8.47 -17.60
CA GLY A 236 -1.51 7.84 -17.44
C GLY A 236 -1.87 7.96 -15.95
N ALA A 237 -3.06 8.47 -15.66
CA ALA A 237 -3.50 8.88 -14.33
C ALA A 237 -3.53 7.70 -13.35
N GLY A 238 -2.88 7.86 -12.19
CA GLY A 238 -2.97 6.94 -11.06
C GLY A 238 -4.07 7.33 -10.08
N PRO A 239 -4.48 6.40 -9.20
CA PRO A 239 -5.56 6.59 -8.23
C PRO A 239 -5.15 7.59 -7.16
N THR A 240 -6.09 8.46 -6.82
CA THR A 240 -5.96 9.45 -5.77
C THR A 240 -5.81 8.76 -4.41
N THR A 241 -4.58 8.72 -3.88
CA THR A 241 -4.37 8.52 -2.44
C THR A 241 -4.83 9.78 -1.71
N THR A 242 -6.13 9.87 -1.48
CA THR A 242 -6.70 10.85 -0.56
C THR A 242 -6.26 10.46 0.86
N SER A 243 -5.23 11.14 1.37
CA SER A 243 -4.96 11.13 2.81
C SER A 243 -6.12 11.87 3.48
N VAL A 244 -7.12 11.12 3.92
CA VAL A 244 -8.16 11.63 4.84
C VAL A 244 -7.45 12.24 6.05
N PRO A 245 -7.76 13.49 6.45
CA PRO A 245 -7.19 14.10 7.64
C PRO A 245 -7.43 13.20 8.86
N GLU A 246 -6.37 12.80 9.57
CA GLU A 246 -6.49 12.09 10.84
C GLU A 246 -7.17 13.04 11.84
N THR A 247 -8.46 12.80 12.06
CA THR A 247 -9.14 13.32 13.25
C THR A 247 -8.46 12.69 14.47
N PRO A 248 -8.20 13.42 15.57
CA PRO A 248 -7.59 12.83 16.76
C PRO A 248 -8.41 11.63 17.23
N VAL A 249 -7.85 10.43 17.05
CA VAL A 249 -8.53 9.18 17.42
C VAL A 249 -8.55 9.07 18.94
N THR A 250 -9.73 8.92 19.53
CA THR A 250 -9.85 8.80 20.99
C THR A 250 -9.65 7.34 21.41
N GLY A 251 -8.53 7.06 22.08
CA GLY A 251 -8.19 5.71 22.55
C GLY A 251 -9.00 5.28 23.77
N VAL A 252 -9.49 4.04 23.76
CA VAL A 252 -10.09 3.38 24.91
C VAL A 252 -8.97 2.78 25.78
N PRO A 253 -8.84 3.11 27.07
CA PRO A 253 -7.84 2.48 27.92
C PRO A 253 -8.01 0.95 27.95
N VAL A 254 -6.90 0.21 27.82
CA VAL A 254 -6.93 -1.25 27.93
C VAL A 254 -7.46 -1.71 29.29
N PRO A 255 -8.38 -2.70 29.34
CA PRO A 255 -8.79 -3.31 30.59
C PRO A 255 -7.63 -4.04 31.27
N ASN A 256 -7.58 -4.03 32.60
CA ASN A 256 -6.59 -4.79 33.38
C ASN A 256 -6.94 -6.29 33.40
N THR A 257 -6.85 -6.93 32.24
CA THR A 257 -7.23 -8.33 32.04
C THR A 257 -6.09 -9.06 31.35
N ALA A 258 -5.52 -10.05 32.03
CA ALA A 258 -4.50 -10.92 31.47
C ALA A 258 -5.12 -12.03 30.59
N TYR A 259 -4.36 -12.45 29.57
CA TYR A 259 -4.73 -13.51 28.63
C TYR A 259 -3.63 -14.57 28.54
N ASP A 260 -4.05 -15.82 28.34
CA ASP A 260 -3.11 -16.94 28.14
C ASP A 260 -2.49 -16.86 26.75
N TYR A 261 -3.28 -16.44 25.75
CA TYR A 261 -2.80 -16.18 24.40
C TYR A 261 -3.30 -14.83 23.92
N ILE A 262 -2.37 -14.01 23.42
CA ILE A 262 -2.68 -12.82 22.63
C ILE A 262 -2.22 -13.07 21.20
N ILE A 263 -3.15 -13.00 20.25
CA ILE A 263 -2.90 -13.19 18.83
C ILE A 263 -3.04 -11.84 18.13
N VAL A 264 -2.02 -11.47 17.37
CA VAL A 264 -1.94 -10.15 16.72
C VAL A 264 -2.18 -10.28 15.23
N GLY A 265 -3.33 -9.82 14.75
CA GLY A 265 -3.78 -9.87 13.36
C GLY A 265 -4.79 -10.98 13.11
N SER A 266 -5.90 -10.66 12.43
CA SER A 266 -7.02 -11.57 12.17
C SER A 266 -7.01 -12.17 10.75
N GLY A 267 -5.83 -12.33 10.14
CA GLY A 267 -5.69 -12.88 8.80
C GLY A 267 -5.86 -14.40 8.71
N ALA A 268 -5.35 -14.97 7.61
CA ALA A 268 -5.37 -16.42 7.34
C ALA A 268 -4.67 -17.28 8.41
N GLY A 269 -3.73 -16.71 9.16
CA GLY A 269 -3.08 -17.37 10.30
C GLY A 269 -3.82 -17.18 11.63
N GLY A 270 -4.14 -15.93 11.96
CA GLY A 270 -4.59 -15.56 13.31
C GLY A 270 -6.01 -16.02 13.66
N ILE A 271 -6.96 -15.96 12.72
CA ILE A 271 -8.33 -16.43 12.98
C ILE A 271 -8.35 -17.93 13.32
N PRO A 272 -7.75 -18.84 12.52
CA PRO A 272 -7.71 -20.26 12.86
C PRO A 272 -7.02 -20.54 14.19
N LEU A 273 -5.89 -19.89 14.48
CA LEU A 273 -5.21 -20.03 15.77
C LEU A 273 -6.11 -19.66 16.95
N ALA A 274 -6.81 -18.53 16.85
CA ALA A 274 -7.66 -18.07 17.93
C ALA A 274 -8.79 -19.04 18.24
N ASP A 275 -9.35 -19.64 17.20
CA ASP A 275 -10.35 -20.70 17.35
C ASP A 275 -9.76 -21.95 18.02
N LYS A 276 -8.63 -22.48 17.54
CA LYS A 276 -8.04 -23.71 18.09
C LYS A 276 -7.56 -23.56 19.53
N LEU A 277 -6.97 -22.41 19.87
CA LEU A 277 -6.49 -22.15 21.22
C LEU A 277 -7.64 -21.88 22.20
N SER A 278 -8.71 -21.21 21.76
CA SER A 278 -9.91 -21.04 22.60
C SER A 278 -10.70 -22.33 22.75
N GLU A 279 -10.71 -23.20 21.73
CA GLU A 279 -11.28 -24.55 21.81
C GLU A 279 -10.60 -25.41 22.89
N ALA A 280 -9.29 -25.25 23.08
CA ALA A 280 -8.54 -25.91 24.13
C ALA A 280 -8.81 -25.34 25.55
N GLY A 281 -9.71 -24.36 25.68
CA GLY A 281 -10.12 -23.79 26.97
C GLY A 281 -9.27 -22.61 27.46
N HIS A 282 -8.27 -22.18 26.70
CA HIS A 282 -7.42 -21.04 27.08
C HIS A 282 -8.13 -19.72 26.91
N LYS A 283 -7.74 -18.70 27.69
CA LYS A 283 -8.25 -17.35 27.53
C LYS A 283 -7.51 -16.64 26.41
N VAL A 284 -8.20 -16.39 25.30
CA VAL A 284 -7.62 -15.89 24.05
C VAL A 284 -8.11 -14.49 23.72
N LEU A 285 -7.18 -13.59 23.42
CA LEU A 285 -7.46 -12.30 22.81
C LEU A 285 -6.95 -12.30 21.36
N LEU A 286 -7.82 -11.93 20.41
CA LEU A 286 -7.45 -11.61 19.04
C LEU A 286 -7.51 -10.09 18.85
N ILE A 287 -6.41 -9.50 18.40
CA ILE A 287 -6.28 -8.05 18.16
C ILE A 287 -6.20 -7.81 16.66
N GLU A 288 -7.07 -6.96 16.12
CA GLU A 288 -7.07 -6.55 14.72
C GLU A 288 -6.85 -5.03 14.59
N LYS A 289 -5.93 -4.66 13.69
CA LYS A 289 -5.62 -3.25 13.38
C LYS A 289 -6.83 -2.57 12.75
N GLY A 290 -7.43 -3.24 11.76
CA GLY A 290 -8.48 -2.70 10.93
C GLY A 290 -9.89 -2.73 11.51
N PRO A 291 -10.85 -2.12 10.78
CA PRO A 291 -12.27 -2.17 11.09
C PRO A 291 -12.94 -3.49 10.70
N PRO A 292 -14.21 -3.70 11.10
CA PRO A 292 -15.03 -4.78 10.59
C PRO A 292 -15.12 -4.83 9.05
N SER A 293 -15.20 -6.05 8.49
CA SER A 293 -15.29 -6.29 7.05
C SER A 293 -16.66 -6.84 6.62
N SER A 294 -16.92 -8.14 6.77
CA SER A 294 -18.22 -8.77 6.43
C SER A 294 -19.36 -8.24 7.29
N GLY A 295 -20.58 -8.24 6.77
CA GLY A 295 -21.77 -7.75 7.50
C GLY A 295 -22.06 -8.54 8.77
N ARG A 296 -21.77 -9.86 8.79
CA ARG A 296 -21.85 -10.70 10.01
C ARG A 296 -21.09 -10.11 11.20
N TRP A 297 -19.97 -9.44 10.94
CA TRP A 297 -19.09 -8.88 11.97
C TRP A 297 -19.31 -7.38 12.18
N GLY A 298 -20.42 -6.83 11.68
CA GLY A 298 -20.77 -5.42 11.83
C GLY A 298 -20.17 -4.52 10.75
N GLY A 299 -19.59 -5.09 9.69
CA GLY A 299 -19.14 -4.32 8.53
C GLY A 299 -20.30 -3.59 7.84
N LYS A 300 -20.00 -2.42 7.28
CA LYS A 300 -20.99 -1.54 6.63
C LYS A 300 -20.59 -1.07 5.23
N ARG A 301 -19.36 -1.33 4.80
CA ARG A 301 -18.86 -0.81 3.53
C ARG A 301 -19.42 -1.63 2.37
N GLY A 302 -20.11 -0.98 1.45
CA GLY A 302 -20.61 -1.61 0.25
C GLY A 302 -21.36 -0.62 -0.63
N PRO A 303 -21.74 -1.03 -1.84
CA PRO A 303 -22.54 -0.19 -2.73
C PRO A 303 -23.96 0.00 -2.18
N THR A 304 -24.65 1.03 -2.66
CA THR A 304 -25.97 1.44 -2.16
C THR A 304 -27.03 0.34 -2.29
N TRP A 305 -26.93 -0.53 -3.30
CA TRP A 305 -27.85 -1.65 -3.49
C TRP A 305 -27.70 -2.78 -2.45
N LEU A 306 -26.69 -2.71 -1.56
CA LEU A 306 -26.57 -3.57 -0.38
C LEU A 306 -27.09 -2.93 0.92
N ALA A 307 -27.49 -1.65 0.92
CA ALA A 307 -27.76 -0.88 2.14
C ALA A 307 -28.81 -1.52 3.07
N ASP A 308 -29.84 -2.15 2.51
CA ASP A 308 -30.93 -2.81 3.26
C ASP A 308 -30.67 -4.29 3.53
N THR A 309 -29.42 -4.73 3.42
CA THR A 309 -29.00 -6.12 3.65
C THR A 309 -27.95 -6.21 4.76
N ASN A 310 -27.68 -7.43 5.23
CA ASN A 310 -26.52 -7.69 6.09
C ASN A 310 -25.28 -8.10 5.29
N LEU A 311 -25.17 -7.68 4.02
CA LEU A 311 -24.02 -7.94 3.17
C LEU A 311 -23.17 -6.67 3.02
N THR A 312 -21.89 -6.88 2.77
CA THR A 312 -20.93 -5.82 2.44
C THR A 312 -20.22 -6.13 1.14
N ARG A 313 -19.38 -5.21 0.65
CA ARG A 313 -18.51 -5.48 -0.51
C ARG A 313 -17.56 -6.67 -0.29
N PHE A 314 -17.30 -7.03 0.96
CA PHE A 314 -16.47 -8.18 1.31
C PHE A 314 -17.25 -9.49 1.26
N ASP A 315 -18.58 -9.48 1.39
CA ASP A 315 -19.38 -10.70 1.37
C ASP A 315 -19.67 -11.20 -0.05
N VAL A 316 -19.82 -10.26 -1.00
CA VAL A 316 -20.19 -10.55 -2.39
C VAL A 316 -18.95 -10.89 -3.25
N PRO A 317 -18.81 -12.13 -3.76
CA PRO A 317 -17.68 -12.53 -4.59
C PRO A 317 -17.39 -11.60 -5.78
N GLY A 318 -18.44 -11.18 -6.48
CA GLY A 318 -18.33 -10.32 -7.67
C GLY A 318 -17.85 -8.90 -7.39
N LEU A 319 -17.70 -8.49 -6.12
CA LEU A 319 -17.21 -7.15 -5.76
C LEU A 319 -15.75 -7.16 -5.30
N CYS A 320 -15.06 -8.31 -5.35
CA CYS A 320 -13.71 -8.40 -4.81
C CYS A 320 -12.68 -7.54 -5.55
N ASN A 321 -12.85 -7.30 -6.87
CA ASN A 321 -11.90 -6.51 -7.66
C ASN A 321 -12.01 -5.01 -7.38
N GLU A 322 -13.08 -4.55 -6.72
CA GLU A 322 -13.24 -3.15 -6.31
C GLU A 322 -12.09 -2.68 -5.42
N ILE A 323 -11.37 -3.59 -4.76
CA ILE A 323 -10.17 -3.25 -3.99
C ILE A 323 -9.10 -2.54 -4.83
N TRP A 324 -9.06 -2.75 -6.15
CA TRP A 324 -8.11 -2.09 -7.04
C TRP A 324 -8.60 -0.72 -7.52
N HIS A 325 -9.91 -0.44 -7.42
CA HIS A 325 -10.47 0.88 -7.76
C HIS A 325 -10.58 1.79 -6.54
N ASP A 326 -11.13 1.28 -5.44
CA ASP A 326 -11.20 1.95 -4.14
C ASP A 326 -10.65 1.04 -3.03
N SER A 327 -9.42 1.32 -2.60
CA SER A 327 -8.74 0.65 -1.50
C SER A 327 -8.71 1.47 -0.20
N ALA A 328 -9.21 2.71 -0.22
CA ALA A 328 -8.94 3.70 0.80
C ALA A 328 -9.53 3.30 2.16
N GLY A 329 -8.69 3.15 3.19
CA GLY A 329 -9.12 2.71 4.52
C GLY A 329 -9.47 1.21 4.61
N ILE A 330 -9.14 0.43 3.57
CA ILE A 330 -9.18 -1.04 3.57
C ILE A 330 -7.75 -1.58 3.50
N ALA A 331 -6.96 -1.06 2.55
CA ALA A 331 -5.57 -1.43 2.40
C ALA A 331 -4.72 -0.88 3.55
N CYS A 332 -3.68 -1.63 3.92
CA CYS A 332 -2.69 -1.18 4.87
C CYS A 332 -1.91 0.00 4.30
N ARG A 333 -1.80 1.08 5.07
CA ARG A 333 -1.11 2.31 4.67
C ARG A 333 0.39 2.30 5.00
N ASP A 334 0.87 1.23 5.62
CA ASP A 334 2.21 1.14 6.18
C ASP A 334 3.10 0.06 5.53
N THR A 335 2.75 -0.31 4.30
CA THR A 335 3.52 -1.11 3.34
C THR A 335 3.44 -0.47 1.96
N ASP A 336 4.47 -0.65 1.11
CA ASP A 336 4.43 -0.28 -0.32
C ASP A 336 3.72 -1.32 -1.21
N GLN A 337 3.17 -2.38 -0.61
CA GLN A 337 2.45 -3.46 -1.28
C GLN A 337 0.98 -3.51 -0.89
N MET A 338 0.16 -4.19 -1.71
CA MET A 338 -1.24 -4.44 -1.35
C MET A 338 -1.34 -5.46 -0.20
N ALA A 339 -1.92 -5.03 0.92
CA ALA A 339 -2.31 -5.88 2.04
C ALA A 339 -3.62 -5.38 2.66
N GLY A 340 -4.50 -6.28 3.10
CA GLY A 340 -5.77 -5.91 3.73
C GLY A 340 -5.60 -5.62 5.23
N CYS A 341 -5.94 -4.41 5.66
CA CYS A 341 -5.99 -3.97 7.05
C CYS A 341 -7.45 -3.81 7.50
N VAL A 342 -8.20 -4.91 7.47
CA VAL A 342 -9.58 -5.08 7.94
C VAL A 342 -9.70 -6.46 8.60
N LEU A 343 -10.76 -6.72 9.38
CA LEU A 343 -11.03 -8.04 9.92
C LEU A 343 -10.98 -9.12 8.81
N GLY A 344 -10.19 -10.17 9.00
CA GLY A 344 -9.93 -11.22 7.99
C GLY A 344 -8.70 -10.97 7.10
N GLY A 345 -8.11 -9.78 7.15
CA GLY A 345 -6.91 -9.39 6.39
C GLY A 345 -7.02 -9.69 4.90
N GLY A 346 -5.99 -10.34 4.34
CA GLY A 346 -5.98 -10.76 2.94
C GLY A 346 -7.16 -11.65 2.54
N THR A 347 -7.72 -12.46 3.44
CA THR A 347 -8.87 -13.33 3.13
C THR A 347 -10.17 -12.56 2.92
N ALA A 348 -10.26 -11.32 3.44
CA ALA A 348 -11.40 -10.44 3.22
C ALA A 348 -11.37 -9.75 1.86
N ILE A 349 -10.19 -9.53 1.28
CA ILE A 349 -10.02 -8.73 0.05
C ILE A 349 -9.59 -9.53 -1.18
N ASN A 350 -9.06 -10.75 -1.00
CA ASN A 350 -8.58 -11.55 -2.13
C ASN A 350 -9.72 -12.11 -3.01
N ALA A 351 -9.34 -12.75 -4.12
CA ALA A 351 -10.23 -13.48 -5.03
C ALA A 351 -10.67 -14.86 -4.50
N ALA A 352 -10.33 -15.20 -3.24
CA ALA A 352 -10.80 -16.39 -2.53
C ALA A 352 -10.49 -17.76 -3.18
N LEU A 353 -9.50 -17.85 -4.08
CA LEU A 353 -9.04 -19.13 -4.62
C LEU A 353 -8.57 -20.05 -3.47
N TRP A 354 -8.99 -21.32 -3.50
CA TRP A 354 -8.86 -22.23 -2.37
C TRP A 354 -8.44 -23.64 -2.78
N TRP A 355 -7.19 -23.97 -2.46
CA TRP A 355 -6.50 -25.15 -2.97
C TRP A 355 -6.15 -26.12 -1.86
N LYS A 356 -6.53 -27.39 -2.02
CA LYS A 356 -5.97 -28.44 -1.17
C LYS A 356 -4.47 -28.52 -1.44
N PRO A 357 -3.61 -28.30 -0.42
CA PRO A 357 -2.17 -28.21 -0.63
C PRO A 357 -1.59 -29.43 -1.33
N TYR A 358 -0.65 -29.19 -2.24
CA TYR A 358 0.16 -30.21 -2.89
C TYR A 358 1.21 -30.73 -1.89
N ALA A 359 1.28 -32.05 -1.69
CA ALA A 359 2.19 -32.66 -0.73
C ALA A 359 3.67 -32.27 -0.96
N ALA A 360 4.10 -32.20 -2.23
CA ALA A 360 5.49 -31.90 -2.57
C ALA A 360 5.94 -30.51 -2.09
N ASP A 361 5.04 -29.53 -1.96
CA ASP A 361 5.39 -28.20 -1.45
C ASP A 361 5.86 -28.26 0.01
N TRP A 362 5.20 -29.07 0.84
CA TRP A 362 5.61 -29.30 2.22
C TRP A 362 6.91 -30.09 2.28
N ASP A 363 7.03 -31.11 1.45
CA ASP A 363 8.20 -31.98 1.43
C ASP A 363 9.45 -31.28 0.92
N TYR A 364 9.30 -30.33 0.00
CA TYR A 364 10.40 -29.55 -0.56
C TYR A 364 10.82 -28.41 0.37
N ASN A 365 9.88 -27.57 0.80
CA ASN A 365 10.21 -26.31 1.48
C ASN A 365 10.46 -26.46 2.99
N PHE A 366 9.76 -27.37 3.67
CA PHE A 366 9.70 -27.36 5.14
C PHE A 366 10.65 -28.38 5.79
N PRO A 367 11.13 -28.14 7.02
CA PRO A 367 11.93 -29.11 7.75
C PRO A 367 11.11 -30.30 8.28
N ALA A 368 11.78 -31.28 8.88
CA ALA A 368 11.12 -32.38 9.58
C ALA A 368 10.14 -31.87 10.66
N GLY A 369 8.98 -32.52 10.77
CA GLY A 369 7.88 -32.08 11.64
C GLY A 369 6.89 -31.13 10.95
N TRP A 370 7.14 -30.77 9.68
CA TRP A 370 6.31 -29.96 8.80
C TRP A 370 6.20 -30.54 7.37
N LYS A 371 6.70 -31.77 7.16
CA LYS A 371 6.58 -32.49 5.90
C LYS A 371 5.12 -32.85 5.63
N ALA A 372 4.80 -33.30 4.41
CA ALA A 372 3.42 -33.58 4.00
C ALA A 372 2.70 -34.55 4.96
N SER A 373 3.41 -35.58 5.42
CA SER A 373 2.90 -36.54 6.41
C SER A 373 2.58 -35.89 7.77
N ASP A 374 3.40 -34.92 8.20
CA ASP A 374 3.24 -34.23 9.48
C ASP A 374 2.02 -33.30 9.48
N VAL A 375 1.76 -32.62 8.36
CA VAL A 375 0.66 -31.65 8.23
C VAL A 375 -0.65 -32.26 7.72
N ALA A 376 -0.65 -33.53 7.28
CA ALA A 376 -1.81 -34.18 6.66
C ALA A 376 -3.09 -34.11 7.52
N ALA A 377 -2.95 -34.28 8.84
CA ALA A 377 -4.08 -34.19 9.76
C ALA A 377 -4.64 -32.76 9.87
N ALA A 378 -3.78 -31.74 9.89
CA ALA A 378 -4.18 -30.34 9.87
C ALA A 378 -4.89 -30.00 8.55
N GLN A 379 -4.34 -30.44 7.43
CA GLN A 379 -4.96 -30.30 6.12
C GLN A 379 -6.36 -30.92 6.08
N GLN A 380 -6.54 -32.13 6.61
CA GLN A 380 -7.85 -32.77 6.65
C GLN A 380 -8.85 -31.97 7.48
N ARG A 381 -8.46 -31.44 8.65
CA ARG A 381 -9.34 -30.59 9.47
C ARG A 381 -9.76 -29.31 8.75
N VAL A 382 -8.81 -28.65 8.09
CA VAL A 382 -9.08 -27.44 7.29
C VAL A 382 -10.08 -27.72 6.18
N PHE A 383 -9.90 -28.78 5.40
CA PHE A 383 -10.80 -29.10 4.29
C PHE A 383 -12.13 -29.74 4.71
N ASN A 384 -12.23 -30.28 5.93
CA ASN A 384 -13.52 -30.61 6.52
C ASN A 384 -14.32 -29.35 6.87
N ARG A 385 -13.64 -28.29 7.32
CA ARG A 385 -14.29 -27.04 7.75
C ARG A 385 -14.54 -26.07 6.59
N ILE A 386 -13.60 -25.97 5.65
CA ILE A 386 -13.67 -25.15 4.44
C ILE A 386 -13.39 -26.08 3.25
N PRO A 387 -14.40 -26.84 2.78
CA PRO A 387 -14.22 -27.80 1.68
C PRO A 387 -13.91 -27.11 0.33
N GLY A 388 -14.36 -25.87 0.19
CA GLY A 388 -14.33 -25.11 -1.06
C GLY A 388 -15.37 -25.59 -2.08
N THR A 389 -15.47 -24.86 -3.19
CA THR A 389 -16.40 -25.17 -4.28
C THR A 389 -15.86 -24.66 -5.62
N THR A 390 -16.11 -25.40 -6.69
CA THR A 390 -15.89 -24.94 -8.09
C THR A 390 -17.14 -24.33 -8.70
N ARG A 391 -18.27 -24.35 -7.98
CA ARG A 391 -19.59 -23.87 -8.40
C ARG A 391 -20.17 -23.01 -7.28
N PRO A 392 -19.71 -21.75 -7.15
CA PRO A 392 -20.08 -20.94 -5.99
C PRO A 392 -21.50 -20.38 -6.06
N SER A 393 -22.06 -20.27 -7.26
CA SER A 393 -23.49 -19.99 -7.46
C SER A 393 -24.36 -21.09 -6.85
N ARG A 394 -25.36 -20.74 -6.05
CA ARG A 394 -26.22 -21.74 -5.37
C ARG A 394 -27.08 -22.58 -6.33
N ASP A 395 -27.32 -22.08 -7.55
CA ASP A 395 -27.97 -22.84 -8.62
C ASP A 395 -27.02 -23.86 -9.31
N GLY A 396 -25.74 -23.91 -8.93
CA GLY A 396 -24.73 -24.82 -9.47
C GLY A 396 -24.21 -24.42 -10.87
N VAL A 397 -24.66 -23.29 -11.41
CA VAL A 397 -24.28 -22.80 -12.74
C VAL A 397 -22.99 -21.98 -12.66
N ILE A 398 -22.14 -22.13 -13.69
CA ILE A 398 -21.00 -21.24 -13.91
C ILE A 398 -21.39 -20.25 -15.01
N SER A 399 -21.52 -18.98 -14.66
CA SER A 399 -21.90 -17.88 -15.55
C SER A 399 -20.76 -17.51 -16.51
N LEU A 400 -21.12 -17.07 -17.73
CA LEU A 400 -20.20 -16.53 -18.75
C LEU A 400 -19.02 -17.47 -19.10
N ARG A 401 -19.32 -18.75 -19.25
CA ARG A 401 -18.32 -19.82 -19.41
C ARG A 401 -17.65 -19.88 -20.78
N ALA A 402 -18.19 -19.22 -21.79
CA ALA A 402 -17.76 -19.39 -23.18
C ALA A 402 -16.25 -19.15 -23.38
N GLY A 403 -15.69 -18.10 -22.78
CA GLY A 403 -14.24 -17.83 -22.82
C GLY A 403 -13.41 -18.88 -22.07
N MET A 404 -13.92 -19.41 -20.96
CA MET A 404 -13.28 -20.48 -20.20
C MET A 404 -13.21 -21.77 -21.03
N ASP A 405 -14.29 -22.12 -21.73
CA ASP A 405 -14.36 -23.36 -22.51
C ASP A 405 -13.44 -23.33 -23.73
N VAL A 406 -13.16 -22.16 -24.33
CA VAL A 406 -12.14 -22.01 -25.40
C VAL A 406 -10.78 -22.53 -24.93
N LEU A 407 -10.31 -22.06 -23.77
CA LEU A 407 -9.01 -22.45 -23.23
C LEU A 407 -9.01 -23.90 -22.74
N ARG A 408 -10.07 -24.36 -22.06
CA ARG A 408 -10.18 -25.74 -21.59
C ARG A 408 -10.15 -26.74 -22.75
N ASN A 409 -10.93 -26.49 -23.79
CA ASN A 409 -10.98 -27.36 -24.96
C ASN A 409 -9.64 -27.36 -25.72
N GLY A 410 -8.97 -26.20 -25.83
CA GLY A 410 -7.63 -26.10 -26.41
C GLY A 410 -6.59 -26.92 -25.64
N LEU A 411 -6.56 -26.78 -24.31
CA LEU A 411 -5.66 -27.55 -23.45
C LEU A 411 -5.94 -29.06 -23.54
N ALA A 412 -7.22 -29.47 -23.52
CA ALA A 412 -7.63 -30.86 -23.69
C ALA A 412 -7.18 -31.44 -25.05
N ALA A 413 -7.36 -30.69 -26.14
CA ALA A 413 -6.93 -31.08 -27.48
C ALA A 413 -5.40 -31.24 -27.59
N ALA A 414 -4.65 -30.50 -26.76
CA ALA A 414 -3.19 -30.65 -26.63
C ALA A 414 -2.75 -31.75 -25.65
N GLY A 415 -3.68 -32.58 -25.16
CA GLY A 415 -3.39 -33.71 -24.28
C GLY A 415 -3.22 -33.37 -22.80
N TRP A 416 -3.61 -32.17 -22.37
CA TRP A 416 -3.67 -31.86 -20.93
C TRP A 416 -4.89 -32.53 -20.30
N ARG A 417 -4.78 -32.88 -19.00
CA ARG A 417 -5.83 -33.59 -18.28
C ARG A 417 -6.71 -32.64 -17.46
N ASP A 418 -8.03 -32.72 -17.66
CA ASP A 418 -9.01 -32.07 -16.78
C ASP A 418 -9.03 -32.75 -15.39
N THR A 419 -9.04 -31.97 -14.33
CA THR A 419 -9.03 -32.47 -12.95
C THR A 419 -9.77 -31.54 -11.99
N ASP A 420 -10.39 -32.12 -10.98
CA ASP A 420 -10.70 -31.40 -9.75
C ASP A 420 -9.42 -31.33 -8.90
N PHE A 421 -8.92 -30.12 -8.70
CA PHE A 421 -7.67 -29.87 -7.98
C PHE A 421 -7.77 -30.10 -6.46
N ASN A 422 -8.96 -30.03 -5.87
CA ASN A 422 -9.13 -30.31 -4.44
C ASN A 422 -9.37 -31.80 -4.18
N ALA A 423 -9.96 -32.52 -5.14
CA ALA A 423 -10.02 -33.98 -5.11
C ALA A 423 -8.66 -34.62 -5.43
N ASN A 424 -7.88 -34.04 -6.35
CA ASN A 424 -6.58 -34.56 -6.79
C ASN A 424 -5.47 -33.51 -6.62
N PRO A 425 -5.07 -33.16 -5.38
CA PRO A 425 -4.13 -32.07 -5.11
C PRO A 425 -2.73 -32.28 -5.71
N ASN A 426 -2.32 -33.53 -5.95
CA ASN A 426 -1.02 -33.86 -6.53
C ASN A 426 -1.00 -33.80 -8.08
N ALA A 427 -2.15 -33.56 -8.72
CA ALA A 427 -2.24 -33.42 -10.16
C ALA A 427 -1.84 -31.98 -10.56
N LYS A 428 -0.54 -31.70 -10.65
CA LYS A 428 0.03 -30.36 -10.92
C LYS A 428 0.90 -30.26 -12.17
N ASN A 429 0.93 -31.31 -13.00
CA ASN A 429 1.67 -31.32 -14.26
C ASN A 429 0.77 -31.63 -15.45
N ARG A 430 0.75 -30.74 -16.44
CA ARG A 430 -0.10 -30.81 -17.65
C ARG A 430 -1.56 -31.07 -17.32
N THR A 431 -2.08 -30.30 -16.37
CA THR A 431 -3.45 -30.43 -15.84
C THR A 431 -4.17 -29.10 -15.88
N PHE A 432 -5.49 -29.13 -16.08
CA PHE A 432 -6.36 -27.96 -15.99
C PHE A 432 -7.65 -28.31 -15.25
N GLY A 433 -8.39 -27.30 -14.79
CA GLY A 433 -9.64 -27.52 -14.07
C GLY A 433 -10.41 -26.23 -13.82
N TYR A 434 -11.59 -26.36 -13.22
CA TYR A 434 -12.35 -25.21 -12.74
C TYR A 434 -11.68 -24.60 -11.50
N THR A 435 -11.82 -23.29 -11.35
CA THR A 435 -11.33 -22.55 -10.19
C THR A 435 -12.04 -22.99 -8.91
N PRO A 436 -11.33 -23.51 -7.90
CA PRO A 436 -11.91 -23.76 -6.59
C PRO A 436 -11.83 -22.49 -5.74
N TYR A 437 -12.91 -22.18 -5.01
CA TYR A 437 -13.02 -21.03 -4.12
C TYR A 437 -13.34 -21.46 -2.69
N MET A 438 -12.97 -20.65 -1.69
CA MET A 438 -13.36 -20.85 -0.28
C MET A 438 -14.80 -20.40 0.03
N TYR A 439 -15.56 -20.04 -1.01
CA TYR A 439 -16.93 -19.56 -0.94
C TYR A 439 -17.87 -20.59 -0.33
N SER A 440 -18.91 -20.09 0.33
CA SER A 440 -19.97 -20.91 0.93
C SER A 440 -21.30 -20.20 0.76
N ASN A 441 -22.33 -20.90 0.28
CA ASN A 441 -23.68 -20.36 0.06
C ASN A 441 -23.72 -19.10 -0.85
N GLY A 442 -22.80 -18.99 -1.80
CA GLY A 442 -22.68 -17.85 -2.72
C GLY A 442 -22.05 -16.60 -2.12
N GLU A 443 -21.50 -16.67 -0.90
CA GLU A 443 -20.78 -15.58 -0.22
C GLU A 443 -19.31 -15.96 0.01
N ARG A 444 -18.48 -14.98 0.41
CA ARG A 444 -17.02 -15.11 0.57
C ARG A 444 -16.51 -16.33 1.36
N GLY A 445 -17.25 -16.81 2.36
CA GLY A 445 -16.87 -18.01 3.13
C GLY A 445 -15.54 -17.84 3.91
N GLY A 446 -14.67 -18.84 3.83
CA GLY A 446 -13.32 -18.81 4.42
C GLY A 446 -13.26 -18.79 5.96
N PRO A 447 -12.11 -18.37 6.55
CA PRO A 447 -11.90 -18.39 7.99
C PRO A 447 -12.90 -17.52 8.79
N MET A 448 -13.32 -16.38 8.24
CA MET A 448 -14.30 -15.50 8.89
C MET A 448 -15.68 -16.13 9.01
N ALA A 449 -16.10 -16.92 8.02
CA ALA A 449 -17.41 -17.58 8.02
C ALA A 449 -17.41 -18.92 8.78
N THR A 450 -16.26 -19.38 9.26
CA THR A 450 -16.09 -20.70 9.89
C THR A 450 -15.37 -20.61 11.24
N TYR A 451 -14.04 -20.52 11.23
CA TYR A 451 -13.20 -20.46 12.43
C TYR A 451 -13.58 -19.31 13.37
N LEU A 452 -13.78 -18.10 12.84
CA LEU A 452 -14.15 -16.96 13.69
C LEU A 452 -15.56 -17.12 14.28
N VAL A 453 -16.48 -17.79 13.58
CA VAL A 453 -17.83 -18.07 14.08
C VAL A 453 -17.77 -18.97 15.32
N THR A 454 -16.98 -20.04 15.27
CA THR A 454 -16.85 -20.95 16.41
C THR A 454 -16.04 -20.35 17.55
N ALA A 455 -15.01 -19.54 17.26
CA ALA A 455 -14.27 -18.78 18.28
C ALA A 455 -15.17 -17.79 19.03
N ASN A 456 -15.93 -16.98 18.30
CA ASN A 456 -16.79 -15.94 18.87
C ASN A 456 -17.92 -16.47 19.75
N ALA A 457 -18.30 -17.74 19.58
CA ALA A 457 -19.30 -18.37 20.43
C ALA A 457 -18.77 -18.75 21.84
N ARG A 458 -17.45 -18.73 22.06
CA ARG A 458 -16.84 -19.15 23.33
C ARG A 458 -16.59 -17.96 24.26
N SER A 459 -16.93 -18.11 25.54
CA SER A 459 -16.78 -17.07 26.56
C SER A 459 -15.34 -16.72 26.92
N ASN A 460 -14.40 -17.61 26.61
CA ASN A 460 -12.96 -17.44 26.82
C ASN A 460 -12.24 -16.80 25.61
N PHE A 461 -12.96 -16.44 24.55
CA PHE A 461 -12.43 -15.71 23.40
C PHE A 461 -12.89 -14.25 23.42
N LYS A 462 -11.99 -13.33 23.07
CA LYS A 462 -12.31 -11.92 22.85
C LYS A 462 -11.66 -11.42 21.56
N LEU A 463 -12.41 -10.65 20.78
CA LEU A 463 -11.92 -9.90 19.63
C LEU A 463 -11.92 -8.40 19.96
N ILE A 464 -10.83 -7.71 19.65
CA ILE A 464 -10.78 -6.25 19.59
C ILE A 464 -10.32 -5.82 18.19
N MET A 465 -10.94 -4.76 17.66
CA MET A 465 -10.68 -4.20 16.33
C MET A 465 -10.21 -2.76 16.46
N ASN A 466 -9.91 -2.09 15.34
CA ASN A 466 -9.45 -0.70 15.32
C ASN A 466 -8.19 -0.45 16.17
N THR A 467 -7.42 -1.50 16.48
CA THR A 467 -6.37 -1.47 17.51
C THR A 467 -5.07 -1.98 16.91
N GLN A 468 -4.10 -1.09 16.73
CA GLN A 468 -2.77 -1.43 16.22
C GLN A 468 -1.88 -1.90 17.36
N VAL A 469 -1.23 -3.06 17.20
CA VAL A 469 -0.10 -3.45 18.06
C VAL A 469 1.15 -2.73 17.56
N ARG A 470 1.81 -1.98 18.44
CA ARG A 470 3.08 -1.31 18.13
C ARG A 470 4.25 -2.28 18.20
N ARG A 471 4.31 -3.06 19.27
CA ARG A 471 5.40 -3.99 19.64
C ARG A 471 4.98 -4.90 20.79
N VAL A 472 5.80 -5.91 21.07
CA VAL A 472 5.70 -6.66 22.33
C VAL A 472 6.51 -5.98 23.43
N ILE A 473 6.02 -6.05 24.67
CA ILE A 473 6.75 -5.61 25.86
C ILE A 473 7.45 -6.83 26.46
N ARG A 474 8.76 -6.75 26.65
CA ARG A 474 9.59 -7.88 27.10
C ARG A 474 10.70 -7.46 28.04
N SER A 475 11.16 -8.42 28.83
CA SER A 475 12.40 -8.36 29.60
C SER A 475 13.27 -9.54 29.18
N GLY A 476 14.45 -9.26 28.61
CA GLY A 476 15.24 -10.27 27.93
C GLY A 476 14.41 -10.99 26.85
N GLY A 477 14.41 -12.32 26.88
CA GLY A 477 13.63 -13.18 25.99
C GLY A 477 12.19 -13.48 26.44
N HIS A 478 11.70 -12.89 27.54
CA HIS A 478 10.36 -13.16 28.04
C HIS A 478 9.40 -11.99 27.78
N VAL A 479 8.33 -12.23 27.03
CA VAL A 479 7.29 -11.25 26.73
C VAL A 479 6.28 -11.19 27.89
N THR A 480 5.97 -9.98 28.36
CA THR A 480 5.02 -9.74 29.46
C THR A 480 3.69 -9.18 28.98
N GLY A 481 3.61 -8.67 27.75
CA GLY A 481 2.40 -8.10 27.18
C GLY A 481 2.62 -7.52 25.79
N VAL A 482 1.58 -6.87 25.26
CA VAL A 482 1.62 -6.15 23.97
C VAL A 482 1.25 -4.69 24.16
N GLU A 483 2.00 -3.79 23.54
CA GLU A 483 1.67 -2.36 23.50
C GLU A 483 0.75 -2.08 22.32
N VAL A 484 -0.40 -1.47 22.61
CA VAL A 484 -1.43 -1.13 21.62
C VAL A 484 -1.72 0.36 21.58
N GLU A 485 -2.08 0.82 20.40
CA GLU A 485 -2.57 2.16 20.13
C GLU A 485 -3.83 2.10 19.25
N PRO A 486 -4.74 3.07 19.37
CA PRO A 486 -5.93 3.10 18.54
C PRO A 486 -5.52 3.42 17.10
N TYR A 487 -5.95 2.59 16.17
CA TYR A 487 -5.82 2.85 14.73
C TYR A 487 -7.01 3.64 14.19
N LEU A 488 -8.21 3.36 14.72
CA LEU A 488 -9.46 4.06 14.44
C LEU A 488 -10.24 4.24 15.74
N ASP A 489 -11.32 5.01 15.71
CA ASP A 489 -12.16 5.25 16.89
C ASP A 489 -12.67 3.95 17.51
N GLY A 490 -12.69 3.93 18.85
CA GLY A 490 -13.00 2.73 19.63
C GLY A 490 -11.84 1.73 19.76
N GLY A 491 -10.69 2.01 19.14
CA GLY A 491 -9.45 1.28 19.35
C GLY A 491 -8.89 1.42 20.77
N PHE A 492 -8.10 0.44 21.21
CA PHE A 492 -7.54 0.43 22.55
C PHE A 492 -6.14 1.06 22.63
N GLN A 493 -5.82 1.66 23.79
CA GLN A 493 -4.51 2.24 24.08
C GLN A 493 -3.93 1.70 25.40
N GLY A 494 -2.63 1.37 25.39
CA GLY A 494 -1.87 0.97 26.58
C GLY A 494 -1.19 -0.38 26.42
N VAL A 495 -0.92 -1.08 27.53
CA VAL A 495 -0.27 -2.39 27.53
C VAL A 495 -1.25 -3.47 28.00
N ILE A 496 -1.51 -4.46 27.16
CA ILE A 496 -2.34 -5.62 27.52
C ILE A 496 -1.41 -6.70 28.09
N PRO A 497 -1.57 -7.08 29.37
CA PRO A 497 -0.68 -8.05 30.00
C PRO A 497 -0.99 -9.49 29.58
N LEU A 498 0.03 -10.33 29.59
CA LEU A 498 -0.12 -11.79 29.54
C LEU A 498 -0.39 -12.37 30.93
N THR A 499 -0.99 -13.57 30.97
CA THR A 499 -0.99 -14.39 32.18
C THR A 499 0.47 -14.58 32.63
N PRO A 500 0.83 -14.22 33.87
CA PRO A 500 2.22 -14.27 34.30
C PRO A 500 2.83 -15.65 34.10
N VAL A 501 4.05 -15.71 33.57
CA VAL A 501 4.81 -16.93 33.30
C VAL A 501 4.31 -17.78 32.16
N THR A 502 3.02 -18.10 32.11
CA THR A 502 2.49 -19.08 31.18
C THR A 502 1.96 -18.47 29.89
N GLY A 503 1.65 -17.18 29.89
CA GLY A 503 1.05 -16.49 28.75
C GLY A 503 1.99 -16.40 27.55
N ARG A 504 1.42 -16.43 26.35
CA ARG A 504 2.14 -16.45 25.07
C ARG A 504 1.58 -15.41 24.11
N VAL A 505 2.45 -14.80 23.30
CA VAL A 505 2.05 -13.92 22.18
C VAL A 505 2.28 -14.67 20.86
N ILE A 506 1.32 -14.58 19.95
CA ILE A 506 1.45 -15.10 18.58
C ILE A 506 1.26 -13.95 17.60
N LEU A 507 2.29 -13.66 16.82
CA LEU A 507 2.24 -12.66 15.75
C LEU A 507 1.65 -13.32 14.49
N SER A 508 0.54 -12.78 14.02
CA SER A 508 -0.20 -13.21 12.82
C SER A 508 -0.57 -12.00 11.95
N ALA A 509 0.27 -10.96 11.97
CA ALA A 509 0.06 -9.67 11.31
C ALA A 509 0.52 -9.67 9.84
N GLY A 510 0.88 -10.84 9.29
CA GLY A 510 1.29 -11.03 7.91
C GLY A 510 2.79 -10.79 7.69
N THR A 511 3.24 -11.08 6.47
CA THR A 511 4.65 -11.04 6.06
C THR A 511 5.36 -9.75 6.47
N PHE A 512 4.72 -8.61 6.20
CA PHE A 512 5.26 -7.31 6.54
C PHE A 512 4.95 -6.90 7.99
N GLY A 513 3.70 -7.09 8.44
CA GLY A 513 3.26 -6.64 9.76
C GLY A 513 3.99 -7.34 10.91
N SER A 514 4.16 -8.66 10.84
CA SER A 514 4.85 -9.43 11.88
C SER A 514 6.34 -9.11 11.92
N ALA A 515 6.99 -8.94 10.76
CA ALA A 515 8.37 -8.48 10.69
C ALA A 515 8.53 -7.08 11.33
N LYS A 516 7.65 -6.14 11.01
CA LYS A 516 7.64 -4.79 11.59
C LYS A 516 7.49 -4.80 13.11
N ILE A 517 6.61 -5.65 13.65
CA ILE A 517 6.42 -5.80 15.10
C ILE A 517 7.70 -6.35 15.76
N LEU A 518 8.37 -7.34 15.15
CA LEU A 518 9.64 -7.86 15.68
C LEU A 518 10.73 -6.79 15.69
N LEU A 519 10.90 -6.03 14.60
CA LEU A 519 11.87 -4.94 14.52
C LEU A 519 11.62 -3.88 15.61
N ARG A 520 10.36 -3.46 15.78
CA ARG A 520 9.96 -2.53 16.86
C ARG A 520 10.13 -3.08 18.27
N SER A 521 10.24 -4.40 18.39
CA SER A 521 10.48 -5.11 19.65
C SER A 521 11.98 -5.39 19.89
N GLY A 522 12.88 -4.82 19.08
CA GLY A 522 14.32 -5.05 19.18
C GLY A 522 14.74 -6.46 18.78
N ILE A 523 14.03 -7.08 17.82
CA ILE A 523 14.33 -8.41 17.30
C ILE A 523 14.45 -8.31 15.77
N GLY A 524 15.66 -8.54 15.25
CA GLY A 524 15.94 -8.44 13.83
C GLY A 524 17.38 -7.98 13.53
N PRO A 525 17.69 -7.69 12.26
CA PRO A 525 19.03 -7.29 11.84
C PRO A 525 19.44 -5.96 12.49
N THR A 526 20.68 -5.88 12.97
CA THR A 526 21.17 -4.69 13.71
C THR A 526 20.96 -3.38 12.96
N ASP A 527 21.21 -3.34 11.66
CA ASP A 527 20.99 -2.18 10.81
C ASP A 527 19.52 -1.73 10.78
N GLN A 528 18.59 -2.68 10.71
CA GLN A 528 17.15 -2.41 10.77
C GLN A 528 16.71 -1.98 12.17
N LEU A 529 17.31 -2.54 13.23
CA LEU A 529 17.04 -2.11 14.60
C LEU A 529 17.57 -0.70 14.87
N ASP A 530 18.71 -0.34 14.28
CA ASP A 530 19.27 1.02 14.34
C ASP A 530 18.32 2.04 13.66
N VAL A 531 17.65 1.67 12.55
CA VAL A 531 16.60 2.50 11.93
C VAL A 531 15.45 2.77 12.91
N VAL A 532 14.97 1.73 13.62
CA VAL A 532 13.90 1.90 14.61
C VAL A 532 14.37 2.77 15.78
N SER A 533 15.58 2.54 16.31
CA SER A 533 16.09 3.28 17.46
C SER A 533 16.33 4.76 17.16
N ASN A 534 16.63 5.09 15.89
CA ASN A 534 16.79 6.46 15.43
C ASN A 534 15.47 7.11 14.97
N SER A 535 14.36 6.37 14.99
CA SER A 535 13.06 6.90 14.58
C SER A 535 12.47 7.83 15.64
N THR A 536 11.81 8.90 15.19
CA THR A 536 11.10 9.85 16.07
C THR A 536 9.92 9.19 16.82
N ARG A 537 9.30 8.17 16.22
CA ARG A 537 8.11 7.49 16.78
C ARG A 537 8.44 6.50 17.89
N ASP A 538 9.49 5.70 17.71
CA ASP A 538 9.77 4.56 18.59
C ASP A 538 11.07 4.73 19.39
N GLY A 539 12.03 5.52 18.91
CA GLY A 539 13.41 5.57 19.42
C GLY A 539 13.54 5.81 20.93
N SER A 540 12.86 6.84 21.45
CA SER A 540 12.93 7.22 22.88
C SER A 540 12.34 6.18 23.83
N THR A 541 11.49 5.28 23.32
CA THR A 541 10.84 4.24 24.12
C THR A 541 11.27 2.83 23.74
N MET A 542 12.13 2.67 22.73
CA MET A 542 12.60 1.37 22.24
C MET A 542 13.34 0.61 23.34
N ILE A 543 13.21 -0.72 23.34
CA ILE A 543 13.99 -1.55 24.24
C ILE A 543 15.49 -1.31 24.04
N SER A 544 16.23 -1.30 25.15
CA SER A 544 17.65 -0.99 25.18
C SER A 544 18.46 -1.92 24.27
N ARG A 545 19.50 -1.36 23.62
CA ARG A 545 20.35 -2.07 22.64
C ARG A 545 20.99 -3.34 23.18
N ASN A 546 21.31 -3.39 24.47
CA ASN A 546 21.86 -4.58 25.13
C ASN A 546 20.88 -5.78 25.21
N GLN A 547 19.59 -5.55 24.99
CA GLN A 547 18.56 -6.59 24.97
C GLN A 547 18.10 -6.95 23.54
N TRP A 548 18.76 -6.43 22.51
CA TRP A 548 18.42 -6.77 21.13
C TRP A 548 18.72 -8.24 20.82
N ILE A 549 17.87 -8.85 20.00
CA ILE A 549 18.04 -10.22 19.51
C ILE A 549 18.28 -10.14 18.01
N ASN A 550 19.50 -10.45 17.58
CA ASN A 550 19.85 -10.40 16.15
C ASN A 550 19.33 -11.66 15.45
N LEU A 551 18.38 -11.48 14.54
CA LEU A 551 17.76 -12.53 13.72
C LEU A 551 17.56 -12.01 12.30
N PRO A 552 17.51 -12.88 11.27
CA PRO A 552 17.35 -12.47 9.87
C PRO A 552 15.90 -12.07 9.52
N VAL A 553 15.25 -11.27 10.37
CA VAL A 553 13.90 -10.73 10.12
C VAL A 553 13.94 -9.84 8.87
N GLY A 554 13.04 -10.11 7.91
CA GLY A 554 12.94 -9.40 6.63
C GLY A 554 13.77 -10.03 5.50
N TYR A 555 14.70 -10.94 5.80
CA TYR A 555 15.39 -11.74 4.78
C TYR A 555 14.47 -12.85 4.25
N ASN A 556 14.89 -13.54 3.18
CA ASN A 556 14.11 -14.62 2.54
C ASN A 556 12.71 -14.17 2.10
N LEU A 557 12.53 -12.89 1.78
CA LEU A 557 11.29 -12.40 1.20
C LEU A 557 11.08 -13.05 -0.16
N GLU A 558 9.96 -13.74 -0.34
CA GLU A 558 9.58 -14.37 -1.60
C GLU A 558 8.15 -13.97 -2.01
N ASP A 559 7.89 -13.99 -3.31
CA ASP A 559 6.56 -13.91 -3.92
C ASP A 559 6.57 -14.72 -5.22
N HIS A 560 5.40 -15.14 -5.69
CA HIS A 560 5.30 -15.71 -7.03
C HIS A 560 5.75 -14.68 -8.07
N THR A 561 6.53 -15.10 -9.06
CA THR A 561 6.91 -14.25 -10.18
C THR A 561 5.80 -14.24 -11.25
N ASN A 562 4.91 -13.25 -11.22
CA ASN A 562 3.80 -13.15 -12.17
C ASN A 562 4.27 -12.70 -13.56
N THR A 563 3.80 -13.37 -14.61
CA THR A 563 3.98 -12.97 -16.02
C THR A 563 2.64 -13.01 -16.74
N ASN A 564 2.10 -11.83 -17.06
CA ASN A 564 0.87 -11.75 -17.84
C ASN A 564 1.13 -12.12 -19.30
N VAL A 565 0.20 -12.86 -19.90
CA VAL A 565 0.06 -13.04 -21.35
C VAL A 565 -1.38 -12.71 -21.71
N VAL A 566 -1.62 -12.24 -22.93
CA VAL A 566 -2.95 -11.76 -23.33
C VAL A 566 -3.37 -12.40 -24.64
N LEU A 567 -4.61 -12.89 -24.64
CA LEU A 567 -5.25 -13.61 -25.73
C LEU A 567 -6.58 -12.93 -26.09
N GLU A 568 -6.98 -13.02 -27.35
CA GLU A 568 -8.28 -12.57 -27.85
C GLU A 568 -8.98 -13.74 -28.55
N HIS A 569 -10.28 -13.91 -28.31
CA HIS A 569 -11.11 -14.87 -29.04
C HIS A 569 -12.57 -14.36 -29.10
N PRO A 570 -13.30 -14.54 -30.23
CA PRO A 570 -14.66 -14.00 -30.40
C PRO A 570 -15.70 -14.50 -29.38
N SER A 571 -15.47 -15.67 -28.77
CA SER A 571 -16.36 -16.24 -27.74
C SER A 571 -16.10 -15.74 -26.31
N VAL A 572 -15.10 -14.87 -26.10
CA VAL A 572 -14.88 -14.28 -24.77
C VAL A 572 -16.03 -13.32 -24.46
N GLN A 573 -16.67 -13.54 -23.33
CA GLN A 573 -17.74 -12.70 -22.81
C GLN A 573 -17.19 -11.86 -21.67
N PHE A 574 -17.07 -10.55 -21.90
CA PHE A 574 -16.66 -9.60 -20.88
C PHE A 574 -17.86 -9.23 -19.98
N TYR A 575 -17.60 -9.08 -18.70
CA TYR A 575 -18.52 -8.55 -17.71
C TYR A 575 -17.81 -7.48 -16.91
N ASP A 576 -18.39 -6.28 -16.86
CA ASP A 576 -17.81 -5.18 -16.12
C ASP A 576 -18.24 -5.22 -14.65
N PHE A 577 -17.38 -5.81 -13.82
CA PHE A 577 -17.61 -5.89 -12.37
C PHE A 577 -17.48 -4.53 -11.66
N TYR A 578 -16.77 -3.55 -12.24
CA TYR A 578 -16.66 -2.21 -11.66
C TYR A 578 -17.98 -1.46 -11.84
N THR A 579 -18.53 -1.42 -13.06
CA THR A 579 -19.86 -0.81 -13.26
C THR A 579 -20.98 -1.56 -12.51
N ALA A 580 -20.83 -2.88 -12.29
CA ALA A 580 -21.76 -3.63 -11.45
C ALA A 580 -21.72 -3.21 -9.96
N TYR A 581 -20.60 -2.66 -9.48
CA TYR A 581 -20.51 -2.08 -8.13
C TYR A 581 -21.49 -0.92 -7.97
N ASP A 582 -21.57 -0.01 -8.95
CA ASP A 582 -22.45 1.16 -8.91
C ASP A 582 -23.95 0.82 -8.95
N GLY A 583 -24.31 -0.40 -9.34
CA GLY A 583 -25.71 -0.83 -9.44
C GLY A 583 -26.47 -0.22 -10.61
N THR A 584 -25.77 0.35 -11.57
CA THR A 584 -26.34 0.99 -12.76
C THR A 584 -26.66 -0.03 -13.86
N ALA A 585 -27.46 0.40 -14.85
CA ALA A 585 -27.86 -0.49 -15.94
C ALA A 585 -26.62 -0.88 -16.77
N PRO A 586 -26.53 -2.14 -17.26
CA PRO A 586 -27.59 -3.15 -17.37
C PRO A 586 -27.64 -4.22 -16.26
N TYR A 587 -26.97 -4.04 -15.12
CA TYR A 587 -26.69 -5.13 -14.16
C TYR A 587 -27.79 -5.43 -13.13
N GLN A 588 -28.94 -4.76 -13.17
CA GLN A 588 -29.99 -4.91 -12.14
C GLN A 588 -30.50 -6.36 -12.04
N ALA A 589 -30.63 -7.08 -13.15
CA ALA A 589 -31.11 -8.45 -13.12
C ALA A 589 -30.15 -9.40 -12.38
N ASP A 590 -28.83 -9.23 -12.58
CA ASP A 590 -27.82 -10.02 -11.87
C ASP A 590 -27.76 -9.68 -10.39
N ILE A 591 -27.88 -8.39 -10.05
CA ILE A 591 -27.97 -7.91 -8.66
C ILE A 591 -29.19 -8.53 -7.96
N GLN A 592 -30.37 -8.46 -8.59
CA GLN A 592 -31.58 -9.04 -8.02
C GLN A 592 -31.47 -10.56 -7.89
N LYS A 593 -30.89 -11.25 -8.87
CA LYS A 593 -30.63 -12.70 -8.79
C LYS A 593 -29.70 -13.03 -7.61
N TYR A 594 -28.64 -12.26 -7.41
CA TYR A 594 -27.72 -12.47 -6.29
C TYR A 594 -28.38 -12.19 -4.93
N LEU A 595 -29.11 -11.08 -4.81
CA LEU A 595 -29.79 -10.70 -3.58
C LEU A 595 -30.84 -11.72 -3.15
N THR A 596 -31.61 -12.25 -4.11
CA THR A 596 -32.72 -13.17 -3.84
C THR A 596 -32.31 -14.65 -3.78
N GLN A 597 -31.30 -15.06 -4.55
CA GLN A 597 -30.96 -16.48 -4.74
C GLN A 597 -29.50 -16.83 -4.44
N ARG A 598 -28.63 -15.84 -4.16
CA ARG A 598 -27.17 -16.02 -4.07
C ARG A 598 -26.61 -16.80 -5.27
N SER A 599 -27.08 -16.42 -6.44
CA SER A 599 -26.79 -17.10 -7.71
C SER A 599 -26.53 -16.06 -8.81
N GLY A 600 -26.01 -16.51 -9.96
CA GLY A 600 -25.51 -15.65 -11.03
C GLY A 600 -24.04 -15.28 -10.91
N ILE A 601 -23.60 -14.36 -11.77
CA ILE A 601 -22.20 -13.96 -11.95
C ILE A 601 -21.59 -13.30 -10.71
N LEU A 602 -22.38 -12.59 -9.90
CA LEU A 602 -21.92 -11.95 -8.67
C LEU A 602 -21.61 -12.94 -7.53
N ALA A 603 -22.00 -14.20 -7.66
CA ALA A 603 -21.57 -15.28 -6.76
C ALA A 603 -20.20 -15.88 -7.17
N GLN A 604 -19.62 -15.45 -8.29
CA GLN A 604 -18.25 -15.78 -8.71
C GLN A 604 -17.31 -14.61 -8.40
N SER A 605 -16.02 -14.88 -8.25
CA SER A 605 -15.02 -13.82 -8.09
C SER A 605 -15.05 -12.89 -9.30
N ALA A 606 -14.81 -11.61 -9.05
CA ALA A 606 -14.35 -10.68 -10.08
C ALA A 606 -12.81 -10.79 -10.24
N PRO A 607 -12.27 -10.57 -11.45
CA PRO A 607 -12.99 -10.71 -12.72
C PRO A 607 -13.48 -12.15 -12.90
N ASN A 608 -14.19 -12.46 -13.99
CA ASN A 608 -14.55 -13.84 -14.26
C ASN A 608 -13.28 -14.69 -14.50
N ILE A 609 -12.90 -15.48 -13.49
CA ILE A 609 -11.69 -16.30 -13.53
C ILE A 609 -11.98 -17.57 -14.32
N GLY A 610 -11.30 -17.71 -15.46
CA GLY A 610 -11.35 -18.84 -16.38
C GLY A 610 -10.69 -20.11 -15.82
N PRO A 611 -10.20 -21.02 -16.67
CA PRO A 611 -9.57 -22.23 -16.18
C PRO A 611 -8.23 -21.92 -15.50
N LEU A 612 -7.91 -22.77 -14.54
CA LEU A 612 -6.60 -22.80 -13.89
C LEU A 612 -5.87 -24.03 -14.38
N PHE A 613 -4.58 -23.89 -14.66
CA PHE A 613 -3.79 -24.98 -15.20
C PHE A 613 -2.34 -24.92 -14.70
N PHE A 614 -1.75 -26.11 -14.55
CA PHE A 614 -0.45 -26.29 -13.92
C PHE A 614 0.49 -27.12 -14.79
N GLU A 615 1.77 -26.76 -14.77
CA GLU A 615 2.86 -27.48 -15.40
C GLU A 615 4.10 -27.50 -14.49
N GLU A 616 4.82 -28.62 -14.47
CA GLU A 616 6.13 -28.74 -13.82
C GLU A 616 7.23 -28.73 -14.90
N ILE A 617 8.22 -27.85 -14.76
CA ILE A 617 9.34 -27.71 -15.70
C ILE A 617 10.65 -28.00 -14.99
N ARG A 618 11.39 -29.01 -15.44
CA ARG A 618 12.75 -29.29 -14.94
C ARG A 618 13.76 -28.39 -15.65
N GLY A 619 14.46 -27.55 -14.87
CA GLY A 619 15.54 -26.70 -15.33
C GLY A 619 16.83 -27.47 -15.62
N ALA A 620 17.80 -26.78 -16.23
CA ALA A 620 19.13 -27.34 -16.50
C ALA A 620 19.93 -27.62 -15.22
N ASP A 621 19.57 -26.95 -14.13
CA ASP A 621 20.05 -27.14 -12.76
C ASP A 621 19.42 -28.36 -12.05
N ASN A 622 18.60 -29.15 -12.75
CA ASN A 622 17.81 -30.26 -12.22
C ASN A 622 16.73 -29.89 -11.20
N VAL A 623 16.48 -28.60 -10.97
CA VAL A 623 15.39 -28.13 -10.11
C VAL A 623 14.08 -28.14 -10.90
N VAL A 624 13.02 -28.69 -10.31
CA VAL A 624 11.68 -28.64 -10.89
C VAL A 624 11.01 -27.35 -10.42
N ARG A 625 10.63 -26.50 -11.38
CA ARG A 625 9.90 -25.26 -11.16
C ARG A 625 8.44 -25.47 -11.52
N GLN A 626 7.56 -25.07 -10.62
CA GLN A 626 6.12 -25.16 -10.81
C GLN A 626 5.60 -23.89 -11.47
N LEU A 627 4.71 -24.06 -12.46
CA LEU A 627 3.94 -22.97 -13.04
C LEU A 627 2.45 -23.15 -12.73
N GLN A 628 1.83 -22.08 -12.24
CA GLN A 628 0.37 -21.90 -12.20
C GLN A 628 -0.01 -20.85 -13.23
N TRP A 629 -0.99 -21.18 -14.07
CA TRP A 629 -1.61 -20.23 -14.96
C TRP A 629 -3.03 -19.90 -14.49
N THR A 630 -3.33 -18.60 -14.47
CA THR A 630 -4.64 -18.08 -14.10
C THR A 630 -5.20 -17.26 -15.27
N ALA A 631 -6.24 -17.79 -15.94
CA ALA A 631 -6.91 -17.05 -16.99
C ALA A 631 -7.92 -16.06 -16.38
N ARG A 632 -7.74 -14.76 -16.62
CA ARG A 632 -8.67 -13.70 -16.22
C ARG A 632 -9.27 -13.06 -17.46
N MET A 633 -10.58 -12.82 -17.46
CA MET A 633 -11.27 -12.13 -18.55
C MET A 633 -11.44 -10.65 -18.15
N GLU A 634 -10.45 -9.82 -18.48
CA GLU A 634 -10.34 -8.42 -18.06
C GLU A 634 -9.87 -7.51 -19.21
N ALA A 635 -10.15 -6.22 -19.09
CA ALA A 635 -9.37 -5.16 -19.75
C ALA A 635 -8.12 -4.83 -18.89
N SER A 636 -7.02 -4.38 -19.49
CA SER A 636 -5.68 -4.34 -18.87
C SER A 636 -5.32 -2.98 -18.25
N GLU A 637 -4.85 -2.89 -16.98
CA GLU A 637 -4.10 -1.75 -16.35
C GLU A 637 -3.23 -2.17 -15.13
N GLY A 638 -2.26 -1.32 -14.70
CA GLY A 638 -1.25 -1.58 -13.63
C GLY A 638 -0.72 -0.32 -12.90
N GLU A 639 -0.02 -0.49 -11.74
CA GLU A 639 0.31 0.57 -10.75
C GLU A 639 1.59 0.35 -9.89
N VAL A 640 2.11 1.41 -9.20
CA VAL A 640 3.03 1.38 -8.02
C VAL A 640 2.99 2.67 -7.15
N ASP A 641 3.45 2.55 -5.89
CA ASP A 641 3.40 3.54 -4.78
C ASP A 641 4.69 3.50 -3.88
N GLY A 642 4.91 4.46 -2.98
CA GLY A 642 5.99 4.47 -1.97
C GLY A 642 5.92 5.55 -0.87
N THR A 643 6.42 5.23 0.35
CA THR A 643 7.04 6.06 1.43
C THR A 643 7.35 5.15 2.65
N LEU A 644 7.73 5.68 3.84
CA LEU A 644 8.33 4.98 5.02
C LEU A 644 7.47 3.88 5.68
N ASN A 645 7.40 2.81 4.93
CA ASN A 645 6.57 1.66 5.07
C ASN A 645 7.48 0.43 5.08
N THR A 646 6.96 -0.77 5.33
CA THR A 646 7.71 -1.95 4.89
C THR A 646 7.81 -1.89 3.38
N VAL A 647 9.04 -1.74 2.89
CA VAL A 647 9.36 -1.61 1.46
C VAL A 647 10.07 -2.85 0.94
N VAL A 648 9.82 -3.20 -0.32
CA VAL A 648 10.57 -4.27 -1.00
C VAL A 648 11.85 -3.67 -1.59
N SER A 649 12.89 -3.58 -0.77
CA SER A 649 14.19 -2.99 -1.17
C SER A 649 15.06 -3.92 -2.01
N THR A 650 14.87 -5.23 -1.88
CA THR A 650 15.50 -6.25 -2.73
C THR A 650 14.40 -7.00 -3.47
N ILE A 651 14.45 -6.95 -4.81
CA ILE A 651 13.44 -7.55 -5.68
C ILE A 651 13.68 -9.06 -5.75
N PRO A 652 12.71 -9.92 -5.39
CA PRO A 652 12.93 -11.38 -5.30
C PRO A 652 12.80 -12.11 -6.64
N TYR A 653 12.54 -11.40 -7.73
CA TYR A 653 12.14 -12.00 -9.01
C TYR A 653 13.32 -12.22 -9.95
N LEU A 654 13.39 -13.42 -10.54
CA LEU A 654 14.28 -13.74 -11.67
C LEU A 654 15.77 -13.45 -11.40
N ILE A 655 16.21 -13.65 -10.16
CA ILE A 655 17.62 -13.54 -9.77
C ILE A 655 18.42 -14.69 -10.39
N ASP A 656 17.89 -15.92 -10.35
CA ASP A 656 18.46 -17.08 -11.05
C ASP A 656 18.06 -17.07 -12.53
N THR A 657 19.03 -17.32 -13.41
CA THR A 657 18.79 -17.43 -14.85
C THR A 657 17.86 -18.61 -15.18
N ASN A 658 17.92 -19.70 -14.41
CA ASN A 658 17.06 -20.87 -14.62
C ASN A 658 15.58 -20.60 -14.29
N ASP A 659 15.28 -19.64 -13.39
CA ASP A 659 13.90 -19.20 -13.13
C ASP A 659 13.32 -18.52 -14.38
N LYS A 660 14.12 -17.65 -15.00
CA LYS A 660 13.74 -16.96 -16.24
C LYS A 660 13.53 -17.96 -17.38
N GLU A 661 14.39 -18.98 -17.48
CA GLU A 661 14.24 -20.05 -18.48
C GLU A 661 12.94 -20.84 -18.31
N ALA A 662 12.53 -21.14 -17.07
CA ALA A 662 11.26 -21.82 -16.83
C ALA A 662 10.05 -20.96 -17.23
N VAL A 663 10.07 -19.64 -16.96
CA VAL A 663 9.01 -18.72 -17.41
C VAL A 663 8.90 -18.70 -18.93
N ILE A 664 10.03 -18.57 -19.63
CA ILE A 664 10.09 -18.59 -21.09
C ILE A 664 9.52 -19.92 -21.61
N LYS A 665 9.97 -21.04 -21.03
CA LYS A 665 9.54 -22.37 -21.44
C LYS A 665 8.05 -22.59 -21.24
N GLY A 666 7.48 -22.08 -20.15
CA GLY A 666 6.05 -22.10 -19.88
C GLY A 666 5.24 -21.41 -20.97
N ILE A 667 5.64 -20.21 -21.39
CA ILE A 667 4.95 -19.48 -22.47
C ILE A 667 5.03 -20.26 -23.78
N GLU A 668 6.21 -20.79 -24.15
CA GLU A 668 6.37 -21.63 -25.34
C GLU A 668 5.48 -22.88 -25.31
N ASN A 669 5.36 -23.52 -24.14
CA ASN A 669 4.52 -24.68 -23.94
C ASN A 669 3.03 -24.35 -24.11
N LEU A 670 2.60 -23.21 -23.56
CA LEU A 670 1.22 -22.73 -23.69
C LEU A 670 0.88 -22.34 -25.13
N GLN A 671 1.78 -21.64 -25.83
CA GLN A 671 1.63 -21.32 -27.25
C GLN A 671 1.45 -22.57 -28.08
N ARG A 672 2.25 -23.62 -27.84
CA ARG A 672 2.09 -24.91 -28.52
C ARG A 672 0.78 -25.61 -28.17
N ALA A 673 0.35 -25.57 -26.91
CA ALA A 673 -0.89 -26.18 -26.48
C ALA A 673 -2.13 -25.52 -27.11
N LEU A 674 -2.08 -24.20 -27.35
CA LEU A 674 -3.21 -23.44 -27.90
C LEU A 674 -3.12 -23.19 -29.42
N ALA A 675 -2.08 -23.71 -30.09
CA ALA A 675 -1.81 -23.44 -31.51
C ALA A 675 -2.95 -23.85 -32.45
N ASN A 676 -3.72 -24.87 -32.07
CA ASN A 676 -4.80 -25.41 -32.90
C ASN A 676 -6.20 -24.91 -32.48
N VAL A 677 -6.29 -23.87 -31.66
CA VAL A 677 -7.57 -23.25 -31.28
C VAL A 677 -8.00 -22.27 -32.37
N PRO A 678 -9.13 -22.50 -33.08
CA PRO A 678 -9.57 -21.60 -34.15
C PRO A 678 -9.83 -20.19 -33.64
N ASN A 679 -9.49 -19.17 -34.43
CA ASN A 679 -9.74 -17.74 -34.14
C ASN A 679 -9.09 -17.19 -32.85
N LEU A 680 -8.22 -17.96 -32.19
CA LEU A 680 -7.47 -17.48 -31.03
C LEU A 680 -6.29 -16.61 -31.51
N LYS A 681 -6.20 -15.38 -31.01
CA LYS A 681 -5.09 -14.47 -31.29
C LYS A 681 -4.26 -14.26 -30.04
N TRP A 682 -2.95 -14.28 -30.19
CA TRP A 682 -2.01 -13.84 -29.16
C TRP A 682 -1.77 -12.34 -29.30
N LEU A 683 -2.07 -11.57 -28.26
CA LEU A 683 -1.80 -10.13 -28.19
C LEU A 683 -0.47 -9.88 -27.45
N HIS A 684 -0.22 -10.63 -26.37
CA HIS A 684 1.02 -10.57 -25.61
C HIS A 684 1.50 -12.00 -25.27
N PRO A 685 2.69 -12.44 -25.74
CA PRO A 685 3.57 -11.77 -26.70
C PRO A 685 2.87 -11.43 -28.03
N ALA A 686 3.20 -10.27 -28.62
CA ALA A 686 2.64 -9.86 -29.91
C ALA A 686 3.16 -10.77 -31.05
N PRO A 687 2.40 -10.95 -32.14
CA PRO A 687 2.86 -11.73 -33.29
C PRO A 687 4.24 -11.28 -33.76
N GLY A 688 5.16 -12.24 -33.98
CA GLY A 688 6.55 -11.97 -34.35
C GLY A 688 7.50 -11.72 -33.16
N THR A 689 7.00 -11.58 -31.93
CA THR A 689 7.83 -11.53 -30.71
C THR A 689 7.98 -12.92 -30.12
N THR A 690 9.21 -13.40 -29.94
CA THR A 690 9.47 -14.68 -29.25
C THR A 690 9.16 -14.57 -27.76
N ALA A 691 8.80 -15.69 -27.10
CA ALA A 691 8.59 -15.73 -25.65
C ALA A 691 9.82 -15.21 -24.87
N ARG A 692 11.03 -15.55 -25.34
CA ARG A 692 12.29 -15.06 -24.77
C ARG A 692 12.42 -13.55 -24.85
N GLN A 693 12.19 -12.96 -26.03
CA GLN A 693 12.23 -11.51 -26.20
C GLN A 693 11.18 -10.82 -25.32
N TYR A 694 9.97 -11.35 -25.29
CA TYR A 694 8.89 -10.81 -24.46
C TYR A 694 9.29 -10.77 -22.99
N VAL A 695 9.71 -11.91 -22.41
CA VAL A 695 10.10 -11.99 -20.98
C VAL A 695 11.34 -11.15 -20.68
N THR A 696 12.32 -11.12 -21.58
CA THR A 696 13.56 -10.33 -21.38
C THR A 696 13.29 -8.84 -21.40
N ASN A 697 12.31 -8.37 -22.18
CA ASN A 697 11.98 -6.96 -22.32
C ASN A 697 11.02 -6.45 -21.23
N MET A 698 10.42 -7.35 -20.43
CA MET A 698 9.58 -6.93 -19.31
C MET A 698 10.42 -6.34 -18.18
N VAL A 699 9.97 -5.20 -17.64
CA VAL A 699 10.52 -4.66 -16.39
C VAL A 699 10.39 -5.72 -15.30
N VAL A 700 11.40 -5.86 -14.45
CA VAL A 700 11.35 -6.77 -13.30
C VAL A 700 11.19 -5.92 -12.04
N SER A 701 9.95 -5.67 -11.65
CA SER A 701 9.59 -4.87 -10.48
C SER A 701 8.36 -5.45 -9.79
N PRO A 702 8.17 -5.25 -8.46
CA PRO A 702 6.92 -5.56 -7.79
C PRO A 702 5.69 -4.98 -8.50
N SER A 703 5.79 -3.80 -9.12
CA SER A 703 4.67 -3.16 -9.81
C SER A 703 3.99 -4.02 -10.86
N ASN A 704 4.76 -4.79 -11.63
CA ASN A 704 4.25 -5.56 -12.76
C ASN A 704 4.48 -7.08 -12.61
N ARG A 705 5.28 -7.51 -11.63
CA ARG A 705 5.62 -8.92 -11.38
C ARG A 705 5.05 -9.47 -10.08
N ARG A 706 4.55 -8.64 -9.16
CA ARG A 706 3.96 -9.14 -7.90
C ARG A 706 2.74 -10.00 -8.15
N ALA A 707 2.57 -11.02 -7.33
CA ALA A 707 1.34 -11.80 -7.22
C ALA A 707 0.58 -11.50 -5.93
N ASN A 708 1.14 -10.68 -5.03
CA ASN A 708 0.61 -10.40 -3.69
C ASN A 708 0.58 -11.66 -2.80
N HIS A 709 1.50 -12.61 -3.03
CA HIS A 709 1.67 -13.84 -2.26
C HIS A 709 2.95 -13.80 -1.41
N TRP A 710 3.26 -12.63 -0.85
CA TRP A 710 4.46 -12.38 -0.05
C TRP A 710 4.61 -13.34 1.14
N ILE A 711 5.78 -13.94 1.31
CA ILE A 711 6.12 -14.87 2.40
C ILE A 711 7.57 -14.70 2.90
N GLY A 712 7.95 -15.47 3.93
CA GLY A 712 9.34 -15.83 4.22
C GLY A 712 10.18 -14.91 5.11
N THR A 713 9.69 -13.70 5.38
CA THR A 713 10.40 -12.70 6.20
C THR A 713 10.75 -13.15 7.63
N ASN A 714 10.08 -14.16 8.16
CA ASN A 714 10.34 -14.75 9.48
C ASN A 714 10.52 -16.27 9.36
N LYS A 715 11.37 -16.69 8.42
CA LYS A 715 11.61 -18.09 8.02
C LYS A 715 11.64 -19.08 9.18
N LEU A 716 10.84 -20.14 9.05
CA LEU A 716 10.84 -21.30 9.94
C LEU A 716 11.99 -22.25 9.59
N GLY A 717 12.73 -22.68 10.61
CA GLY A 717 13.76 -23.68 10.41
C GLY A 717 14.53 -24.06 11.66
N ASN A 718 15.47 -24.99 11.49
CA ASN A 718 16.29 -25.53 12.58
C ASN A 718 17.62 -24.79 12.74
N GLN A 719 17.92 -23.79 11.90
CA GLN A 719 19.18 -23.05 11.92
C GLN A 719 18.96 -21.71 12.61
N ASP A 720 19.12 -21.68 13.94
CA ASP A 720 18.94 -20.47 14.76
C ASP A 720 19.73 -19.28 14.19
N GLY A 721 19.01 -18.23 13.79
CA GLY A 721 19.61 -17.05 13.16
C GLY A 721 20.54 -16.23 14.06
N ARG A 722 20.60 -16.50 15.36
CA ARG A 722 21.51 -15.83 16.29
C ARG A 722 22.95 -16.34 16.21
N ILE A 723 23.15 -17.54 15.69
CA ILE A 723 24.44 -18.25 15.71
C ILE A 723 24.75 -18.88 14.36
N ASN A 724 26.04 -19.10 14.08
CA ASN A 724 26.51 -19.89 12.94
C ASN A 724 25.93 -19.45 11.57
N ASN A 725 25.61 -18.17 11.39
CA ASN A 725 24.94 -17.64 10.20
C ASN A 725 23.64 -18.38 9.84
N GLY A 726 22.88 -18.84 10.85
CA GLY A 726 21.58 -19.44 10.65
C GLY A 726 20.60 -18.50 9.94
N ASP A 727 19.64 -19.07 9.24
CA ASP A 727 18.68 -18.33 8.42
C ASP A 727 17.26 -18.28 9.03
N SER A 728 17.06 -18.93 10.18
CA SER A 728 15.74 -19.15 10.75
C SER A 728 15.44 -18.13 11.84
N VAL A 729 14.32 -17.44 11.73
CA VAL A 729 13.78 -16.53 12.76
C VAL A 729 13.00 -17.30 13.81
N VAL A 730 12.27 -18.34 13.39
CA VAL A 730 11.48 -19.19 14.29
C VAL A 730 11.89 -20.65 14.22
N ASP A 731 11.75 -21.36 15.35
CA ASP A 731 11.96 -22.80 15.45
C ASP A 731 10.79 -23.60 14.84
N THR A 732 10.88 -24.93 14.86
CA THR A 732 9.83 -25.82 14.32
C THR A 732 8.54 -25.87 15.13
N ASN A 733 8.48 -25.20 16.29
CA ASN A 733 7.25 -24.90 17.01
C ASN A 733 6.77 -23.47 16.78
N THR A 734 7.31 -22.81 15.76
CA THR A 734 7.04 -21.42 15.37
C THR A 734 7.41 -20.39 16.44
N ARG A 735 8.27 -20.76 17.38
CA ARG A 735 8.73 -19.88 18.46
C ARG A 735 9.94 -19.07 18.00
N VAL A 736 9.94 -17.77 18.28
CA VAL A 736 11.05 -16.87 17.91
C VAL A 736 12.30 -17.26 18.70
N TYR A 737 13.41 -17.48 18.01
CA TYR A 737 14.68 -17.79 18.68
C TYR A 737 15.08 -16.66 19.65
N GLY A 738 15.59 -17.02 20.82
CA GLY A 738 15.89 -16.07 21.88
C GLY A 738 14.69 -15.64 22.71
N THR A 739 13.54 -16.29 22.54
CA THR A 739 12.36 -16.07 23.38
C THR A 739 11.79 -17.39 23.92
N ASP A 740 11.05 -17.33 25.04
CA ASP A 740 10.35 -18.52 25.56
C ASP A 740 8.85 -18.56 25.22
N ASN A 741 8.22 -17.40 24.97
CA ASN A 741 6.78 -17.28 24.82
C ASN A 741 6.29 -16.39 23.66
N LEU A 742 7.17 -16.05 22.71
CA LEU A 742 6.80 -15.32 21.48
C LEU A 742 6.83 -16.26 20.27
N PHE A 743 5.76 -16.23 19.48
CA PHE A 743 5.58 -17.07 18.30
C PHE A 743 5.21 -16.22 17.09
N VAL A 744 5.48 -16.72 15.89
CA VAL A 744 5.00 -16.14 14.63
C VAL A 744 4.26 -17.21 13.84
N VAL A 745 3.04 -16.94 13.42
CA VAL A 745 2.22 -17.88 12.63
C VAL A 745 1.39 -17.09 11.64
N ASP A 746 1.96 -16.87 10.46
CA ASP A 746 1.33 -16.35 9.27
C ASP A 746 2.21 -16.67 8.05
N ALA A 747 1.96 -16.00 6.92
CA ALA A 747 2.72 -16.15 5.68
C ALA A 747 4.24 -15.95 5.84
N SER A 748 4.71 -15.17 6.82
CA SER A 748 6.13 -14.87 7.03
C SER A 748 6.98 -16.09 7.36
N ILE A 749 6.41 -17.19 7.87
CA ILE A 749 7.20 -18.35 8.32
C ILE A 749 7.53 -19.34 7.20
N PHE A 750 6.91 -19.19 6.03
CA PHE A 750 7.07 -20.13 4.91
C PHE A 750 8.50 -20.05 4.36
N PRO A 751 9.28 -21.14 4.36
CA PRO A 751 10.69 -21.10 3.93
C PRO A 751 10.91 -20.89 2.43
N GLY A 752 9.88 -21.11 1.63
CA GLY A 752 9.91 -20.97 0.17
C GLY A 752 8.50 -21.02 -0.42
N MET A 753 8.38 -20.55 -1.66
CA MET A 753 7.10 -20.49 -2.37
C MET A 753 6.44 -21.88 -2.54
N VAL A 754 5.11 -21.86 -2.64
CA VAL A 754 4.26 -23.05 -2.82
C VAL A 754 3.59 -23.03 -4.19
N THR A 755 3.06 -24.17 -4.63
CA THR A 755 2.54 -24.35 -6.00
C THR A 755 1.36 -23.46 -6.37
N ALA A 756 0.46 -23.19 -5.42
CA ALA A 756 -0.81 -22.51 -5.69
C ALA A 756 -0.99 -21.24 -4.84
N ASN A 757 -2.07 -20.48 -5.06
CA ASN A 757 -2.41 -19.34 -4.19
C ASN A 757 -2.42 -19.78 -2.70
N PRO A 758 -1.71 -19.10 -1.80
CA PRO A 758 -1.25 -19.73 -0.57
C PRO A 758 -2.22 -19.67 0.61
N SER A 759 -3.42 -19.07 0.44
CA SER A 759 -4.36 -18.86 1.56
C SER A 759 -4.72 -20.15 2.32
N ALA A 760 -4.94 -21.25 1.59
CA ALA A 760 -5.21 -22.55 2.21
C ALA A 760 -3.99 -23.11 2.97
N TYR A 761 -2.79 -22.93 2.43
CA TYR A 761 -1.55 -23.35 3.08
C TYR A 761 -1.36 -22.62 4.42
N PHE A 762 -1.65 -21.31 4.46
CA PHE A 762 -1.55 -20.52 5.68
C PHE A 762 -2.51 -21.00 6.78
N VAL A 763 -3.74 -21.37 6.41
CA VAL A 763 -4.74 -21.91 7.35
C VAL A 763 -4.33 -23.31 7.82
N VAL A 764 -3.79 -24.16 6.94
CA VAL A 764 -3.23 -25.47 7.32
C VAL A 764 -2.04 -25.33 8.26
N ALA A 765 -1.13 -24.41 7.97
CA ALA A 765 0.02 -24.11 8.84
C ALA A 765 -0.43 -23.61 10.22
N ALA A 766 -1.48 -22.78 10.28
CA ALA A 766 -2.05 -22.30 11.53
C ALA A 766 -2.66 -23.43 12.38
N GLU A 767 -3.41 -24.35 11.76
CA GLU A 767 -3.93 -25.54 12.43
C GLU A 767 -2.83 -26.48 12.96
N HIS A 768 -1.74 -26.62 12.21
CA HIS A 768 -0.59 -27.41 12.64
C HIS A 768 0.20 -26.74 13.77
N ALA A 769 0.47 -25.44 13.63
CA ALA A 769 1.14 -24.63 14.64
C ALA A 769 0.35 -24.61 15.95
N ALA A 770 -0.98 -24.47 15.90
CA ALA A 770 -1.83 -24.54 17.09
C ALA A 770 -1.60 -25.82 17.88
N ALA A 771 -1.58 -26.97 17.20
CA ALA A 771 -1.33 -28.26 17.83
C ALA A 771 0.07 -28.34 18.46
N LYS A 772 1.10 -27.85 17.76
CA LYS A 772 2.47 -27.80 18.28
C LYS A 772 2.59 -26.90 19.51
N ILE A 773 2.02 -25.70 19.46
CA ILE A 773 2.05 -24.75 20.58
C ILE A 773 1.32 -25.32 21.80
N LEU A 774 0.15 -25.93 21.61
CA LEU A 774 -0.60 -26.58 22.69
C LEU A 774 0.16 -27.76 23.31
N ALA A 775 0.99 -28.46 22.54
CA ALA A 775 1.82 -29.56 23.03
C ALA A 775 3.06 -29.10 23.82
N LEU A 776 3.44 -27.81 23.74
CA LEU A 776 4.57 -27.29 24.51
C LEU A 776 4.22 -27.21 26.00
N PRO A 777 5.14 -27.62 26.90
CA PRO A 777 4.92 -27.50 28.34
C PRO A 777 4.66 -26.05 28.74
N ALA A 778 3.88 -25.85 29.80
CA ALA A 778 3.68 -24.53 30.39
C ALA A 778 5.03 -23.91 30.79
N GLY A 779 5.16 -22.60 30.60
CA GLY A 779 6.33 -21.84 31.04
C GLY A 779 6.57 -22.03 32.53
N LYS A 780 7.84 -22.08 32.93
CA LYS A 780 8.25 -22.17 34.33
C LYS A 780 9.33 -21.13 34.61
N ALA A 781 9.11 -20.33 35.64
CA ALA A 781 10.09 -19.35 36.08
C ALA A 781 11.33 -20.04 36.67
N GLN A 782 12.50 -19.48 36.36
CA GLN A 782 13.81 -19.98 36.79
C GLN A 782 14.08 -19.59 38.26
N PRO A 783 14.47 -20.53 39.13
CA PRO A 783 14.85 -20.22 40.51
C PRO A 783 16.21 -19.49 40.57
N ILE A 784 16.55 -19.00 41.77
CA ILE A 784 17.81 -18.30 42.01
C ILE A 784 19.01 -19.15 41.55
N TYR A 785 19.99 -18.49 40.95
CA TYR A 785 21.20 -19.07 40.37
C TYR A 785 21.00 -19.95 39.12
N GLN A 786 19.78 -20.14 38.62
CA GLN A 786 19.58 -20.84 37.35
C GLN A 786 19.81 -19.90 36.16
N GLN A 787 20.19 -20.50 35.03
CA GLN A 787 20.35 -19.78 33.76
C GLN A 787 18.98 -19.27 33.28
N CYS A 788 18.95 -18.02 32.86
CA CYS A 788 17.76 -17.33 32.34
C CYS A 788 18.01 -16.62 31.00
N GLY A 789 19.17 -16.85 30.38
CA GLY A 789 19.51 -16.19 29.13
C GLY A 789 20.88 -16.60 28.60
N GLY A 790 21.18 -16.07 27.42
CA GLY A 790 22.39 -16.37 26.65
C GLY A 790 22.07 -16.65 25.17
N LEU A 791 23.07 -16.43 24.32
CA LEU A 791 22.95 -16.57 22.87
C LEU A 791 22.47 -17.96 22.43
N GLU A 792 22.89 -19.02 23.14
CA GLU A 792 22.51 -20.41 22.84
C GLU A 792 21.34 -20.90 23.71
N TRP A 793 20.86 -20.11 24.67
CA TRP A 793 19.80 -20.51 25.58
C TRP A 793 18.48 -20.79 24.86
N ARG A 794 17.77 -21.83 25.31
CA ARG A 794 16.48 -22.32 24.77
C ARG A 794 15.41 -22.54 25.85
N GLY A 795 15.78 -22.41 27.13
CA GLY A 795 14.89 -22.58 28.26
C GLY A 795 14.04 -21.35 28.54
N SER A 796 13.45 -21.26 29.72
CA SER A 796 12.73 -20.04 30.11
C SER A 796 13.69 -18.88 30.36
N PHE A 797 13.27 -17.69 29.93
CA PHE A 797 13.97 -16.42 30.14
C PHE A 797 13.45 -15.66 31.36
N GLN A 798 12.43 -16.19 32.05
CA GLN A 798 11.84 -15.53 33.19
C GLN A 798 12.40 -16.07 34.50
N CYS A 799 12.77 -15.17 35.42
CA CYS A 799 13.13 -15.54 36.78
C CYS A 799 11.91 -15.57 37.71
N ALA A 800 12.02 -16.34 38.81
CA ALA A 800 11.01 -16.34 39.86
C ALA A 800 10.79 -14.93 40.44
N ALA A 801 9.59 -14.68 40.97
CA ALA A 801 9.23 -13.36 41.51
C ALA A 801 10.27 -12.88 42.55
N GLY A 802 10.67 -11.61 42.44
CA GLY A 802 11.71 -11.00 43.28
C GLY A 802 13.14 -11.15 42.76
N LEU A 803 13.36 -11.93 41.69
CA LEU A 803 14.66 -12.10 41.04
C LEU A 803 14.72 -11.34 39.71
N LYS A 804 15.91 -10.92 39.30
CA LYS A 804 16.21 -10.34 37.99
C LYS A 804 17.11 -11.27 37.19
N CYS A 805 16.88 -11.36 35.88
CA CYS A 805 17.82 -12.00 34.98
C CYS A 805 18.97 -11.03 34.71
N VAL A 806 20.18 -11.40 35.14
CA VAL A 806 21.39 -10.57 35.02
C VAL A 806 22.31 -11.17 33.98
N ASP A 807 22.65 -10.39 32.96
CA ASP A 807 23.63 -10.78 31.94
C ASP A 807 25.04 -10.80 32.54
N LEU A 808 25.68 -11.96 32.52
CA LEU A 808 27.06 -12.11 32.99
C LEU A 808 28.04 -12.09 31.81
N ASN A 809 27.64 -12.66 30.67
CA ASN A 809 28.34 -12.58 29.39
C ASN A 809 27.34 -12.92 28.24
N PRO A 810 27.73 -12.78 26.95
CA PRO A 810 26.82 -13.03 25.83
C PRO A 810 26.17 -14.43 25.79
N TYR A 811 26.78 -15.43 26.41
CA TYR A 811 26.33 -16.83 26.40
C TYR A 811 25.59 -17.22 27.68
N TYR A 812 25.58 -16.38 28.71
CA TYR A 812 25.07 -16.76 30.02
C TYR A 812 24.50 -15.57 30.79
N SER A 813 23.21 -15.67 31.11
CA SER A 813 22.50 -14.80 32.05
C SER A 813 21.94 -15.64 33.19
N GLN A 814 21.88 -15.10 34.41
CA GLN A 814 21.51 -15.84 35.61
C GLN A 814 20.49 -15.09 36.47
N CYS A 815 19.57 -15.81 37.11
CA CYS A 815 18.63 -15.23 38.07
C CYS A 815 19.31 -14.87 39.39
N LEU A 816 19.33 -13.58 39.73
CA LEU A 816 19.94 -13.02 40.93
C LEU A 816 18.97 -12.11 41.68
N ASN A 817 19.29 -11.78 42.95
CA ASN A 817 18.53 -10.80 43.72
C ASN A 817 18.65 -9.41 43.08
N SER A 818 17.53 -8.68 43.08
CA SER A 818 17.30 -7.43 42.37
C SER A 818 18.14 -6.24 42.82
#